data_AF-A0A8T3Z1L3-F1
#
_entry.id   AF-A0A8T3Z1L3-F1
#
_cell.length_a   1.000
_cell.length_b   1.000
_cell.length_c   1.000
_cell.angle_alpha   90.00
_cell.angle_beta   90.00
_cell.angle_gamma   90.00
#
_symmetry.space_group_name_H-M   'P 1'
#
loop_
_entity.id
_entity.type
_entity.pdbx_description
1 polymer ?
#
loop_
_entity_poly.entity_id
_entity_poly.type
_entity_poly.pdbx_seq_one_letter_code
_entity_poly.pdbx_strand_id
1 'polypeptide(L)'
;MWNRGEVVVKTIHERGNSIITILTILSFVLIFLLSMGSVSAANSSIIYVNDSGGNDLWDGQYATWQDGTLYGPKKSIKNATGTVTDGGTVNIANGIYTGTGNTNVTIDKNMVIIGQSQENTIIDGTNIASVFLIQQGINVTIMNLVFVNGNATENVTLEDQNVTSGGAIFNSGNLTVFNCTFIGNTAGWGGAIGNTGTMALIDSNFLGNNAHTFTVASASNHFRGSAYGGAIYNYYDSITVISGCNFTSNYALNGNDILTGFSYGGAIYNCGAVNNDHYAILAIFGSNFINNTAAGEGGAILNWDIMAVNGSTFAGNHAQWGGAISSYFSADVSNCTFTNNTATGPEYGYGGAIENTGNLNVNDSFFLNNTATTNGGAINNGGAGNINSSSFVNNTANGTGLYDGGGAIHHLSVNLPLIIRFSSFFGNNALKGYNIHCLGEGTILDANYNWWGTNNGPNGIISSYGPLNSWPTTWLVLNIIASPSLIDSNTTSTIIADLTHDNGGTYHNPTDGHVPDGIPVNFATTLGTITSQVGTVNGVANATLSSVVTGLADVSATVDSQTVHTSVSIDFSISQIIDAAQRINKFIETNKKLPTYVIIGGVSVNMAKFLHLAVQATDQIHNNDNTPIALQNDNIPGFSEEQLNSGSVTLADYVDFAQRINGYMNDNHQAPPYGYIGLGKIGYQSQVYLYTRILSIYNTTGSLPSFVTVKPFTPPNIPILYTPPVTFTPEQIVTAAVALQNTIETTKSIPNTVTVNGVTVYTSQFLHLATQAVTQLKNKNNNPILLQNDEKPGFSEESLNTGAMTQTDYLDFAQRITNHMNENHQAPPYGFIGLGKISYQSQVYLFTRILSIYNTTGSLPLYVTVKPFSSGNIPILYTPPVTFTPEQIVTAAVALQNTIETTKTIPNTVTVNGVTVYTAQFLHLATQATNQLKNNNNSPILLQNDDKPGFSEESLRTGTMTMADYLDFAQRIT
;
A
#
# COMPACT_ATOMS: atom_id res chain seq x y z
N MET A 1 -48.14 3.08 33.89
CA MET A 1 -48.60 4.50 33.90
C MET A 1 -47.33 5.34 33.74
N TRP A 2 -46.95 5.87 32.59
CA TRP A 2 -47.70 6.77 31.69
C TRP A 2 -47.41 6.50 30.19
N ASN A 3 -48.44 6.66 29.37
CA ASN A 3 -48.35 6.88 27.92
C ASN A 3 -47.61 8.22 27.69
N ARG A 4 -46.32 8.17 27.32
CA ARG A 4 -45.56 9.36 26.85
C ARG A 4 -45.22 9.29 25.35
N GLY A 5 -45.72 8.29 24.63
CA GLY A 5 -45.36 8.01 23.23
C GLY A 5 -45.93 8.95 22.16
N GLU A 6 -46.93 9.79 22.47
CA GLU A 6 -47.65 10.55 21.43
C GLU A 6 -47.16 11.99 21.19
N VAL A 7 -46.27 12.54 22.03
CA VAL A 7 -45.76 13.93 21.85
C VAL A 7 -44.43 13.96 21.08
N VAL A 8 -43.80 12.81 20.85
CA VAL A 8 -42.42 12.68 20.35
C VAL A 8 -42.28 12.95 18.83
N VAL A 9 -43.36 12.88 18.05
CA VAL A 9 -43.27 12.97 16.57
C VAL A 9 -43.10 14.41 16.07
N LYS A 10 -43.48 15.43 16.83
CA LYS A 10 -43.46 16.83 16.33
C LYS A 10 -42.15 17.58 16.56
N THR A 11 -41.33 17.14 17.52
CA THR A 11 -40.08 17.86 17.89
C THR A 11 -38.82 17.19 17.36
N ILE A 12 -38.89 15.93 16.91
CA ILE A 12 -37.75 15.22 16.28
C ILE A 12 -37.39 15.81 14.90
N HIS A 13 -38.34 16.44 14.21
CA HIS A 13 -38.10 17.00 12.88
C HIS A 13 -37.29 18.32 12.89
N GLU A 14 -37.19 19.02 14.04
CA GLU A 14 -36.53 20.34 14.12
C GLU A 14 -35.14 20.33 14.79
N ARG A 15 -34.69 19.20 15.38
CA ARG A 15 -33.34 19.08 16.00
C ARG A 15 -32.61 17.77 15.67
N GLY A 16 -32.98 17.12 14.57
CA GLY A 16 -32.41 15.85 14.11
C GLY A 16 -31.04 15.94 13.43
N ASN A 17 -30.06 16.61 14.04
CA ASN A 17 -28.66 16.48 13.66
C ASN A 17 -27.79 16.60 14.92
N SER A 18 -27.56 15.48 15.62
CA SER A 18 -26.71 15.40 16.82
C SER A 18 -25.32 16.02 16.61
N ILE A 19 -24.80 15.95 15.38
CA ILE A 19 -23.54 16.60 14.96
C ILE A 19 -23.62 18.14 15.04
N ILE A 20 -24.74 18.76 14.67
CA ILE A 20 -24.89 20.22 14.73
C ILE A 20 -24.98 20.69 16.18
N THR A 21 -25.64 19.94 17.05
CA THR A 21 -25.72 20.21 18.50
C THR A 21 -24.35 20.05 19.17
N ILE A 22 -23.60 18.98 18.84
CA ILE A 22 -22.24 18.77 19.33
C ILE A 22 -21.27 19.84 18.81
N LEU A 23 -21.35 20.22 17.52
CA LEU A 23 -20.53 21.29 16.94
C LEU A 23 -20.86 22.67 17.49
N THR A 24 -22.14 22.96 17.79
CA THR A 24 -22.52 24.20 18.46
C THR A 24 -21.99 24.22 19.88
N ILE A 25 -22.10 23.15 20.66
CA ILE A 25 -21.53 23.06 22.02
C ILE A 25 -20.01 23.18 22.00
N LEU A 26 -19.31 22.50 21.07
CA LEU A 26 -17.86 22.66 20.87
C LEU A 26 -17.48 24.08 20.46
N SER A 27 -18.28 24.73 19.62
CA SER A 27 -18.07 26.14 19.26
C SER A 27 -18.25 27.05 20.47
N PHE A 28 -19.20 26.74 21.38
CA PHE A 28 -19.33 27.45 22.65
C PHE A 28 -18.13 27.22 23.56
N VAL A 29 -17.64 25.98 23.72
CA VAL A 29 -16.42 25.70 24.50
C VAL A 29 -15.19 26.41 23.92
N LEU A 30 -15.03 26.41 22.60
CA LEU A 30 -13.91 27.07 21.92
C LEU A 30 -14.00 28.59 22.01
N ILE A 31 -15.19 29.18 21.78
CA ILE A 31 -15.43 30.62 21.96
C ILE A 31 -15.23 31.02 23.42
N PHE A 32 -15.58 30.15 24.37
CA PHE A 32 -15.43 30.38 25.79
C PHE A 32 -13.96 30.29 26.25
N LEU A 33 -13.18 29.33 25.75
CA LEU A 33 -11.73 29.26 25.97
C LEU A 33 -11.00 30.48 25.36
N LEU A 34 -11.45 30.95 24.20
CA LEU A 34 -10.92 32.15 23.55
C LEU A 34 -11.34 33.46 24.25
N SER A 35 -12.46 33.47 24.98
CA SER A 35 -12.92 34.65 25.73
C SER A 35 -12.26 34.81 27.10
N MET A 36 -11.63 33.76 27.64
CA MET A 36 -10.80 33.86 28.87
C MET A 36 -9.63 34.86 28.73
N GLY A 37 -9.22 35.18 27.50
CA GLY A 37 -8.19 36.19 27.20
C GLY A 37 -8.72 37.61 26.95
N SER A 38 -10.04 37.84 26.94
CA SER A 38 -10.66 39.10 26.54
C SER A 38 -11.77 39.53 27.49
N VAL A 39 -11.50 39.51 28.79
CA VAL A 39 -12.22 40.40 29.72
C VAL A 39 -11.82 41.83 29.37
N SER A 40 -12.76 42.56 28.77
CA SER A 40 -12.67 43.99 28.44
C SER A 40 -11.90 44.77 29.52
N ALA A 41 -10.89 45.52 29.08
CA ALA A 41 -10.03 46.41 29.86
C ALA A 41 -10.80 47.59 30.50
N ALA A 42 -11.73 47.29 31.42
CA ALA A 42 -12.39 48.25 32.27
C ALA A 42 -11.86 48.09 33.69
N ASN A 43 -10.84 48.88 34.07
CA ASN A 43 -10.34 49.08 35.44
C ASN A 43 -10.60 47.93 36.45
N SER A 44 -10.20 46.70 36.12
CA SER A 44 -10.51 45.54 36.95
C SER A 44 -9.53 45.50 38.13
N SER A 45 -10.07 45.61 39.35
CA SER A 45 -9.26 45.53 40.57
C SER A 45 -8.76 44.11 40.81
N ILE A 46 -7.54 43.99 41.34
CA ILE A 46 -6.99 42.74 41.86
C ILE A 46 -6.98 42.83 43.38
N ILE A 47 -7.66 41.89 44.05
CA ILE A 47 -7.72 41.80 45.50
C ILE A 47 -7.06 40.51 45.97
N TYR A 48 -6.07 40.62 46.86
CA TYR A 48 -5.33 39.51 47.43
C TYR A 48 -5.94 39.05 48.76
N VAL A 49 -5.96 37.74 48.98
CA VAL A 49 -6.43 37.09 50.22
C VAL A 49 -5.31 36.24 50.80
N ASN A 50 -5.11 36.33 52.12
CA ASN A 50 -4.18 35.48 52.86
C ASN A 50 -4.71 35.25 54.28
N ASP A 51 -5.01 34.00 54.65
CA ASP A 51 -5.57 33.68 55.97
C ASP A 51 -4.62 34.02 57.13
N SER A 52 -3.37 33.55 57.03
CA SER A 52 -2.37 33.66 58.10
C SER A 52 -1.77 35.07 58.24
N GLY A 53 -1.71 35.83 57.14
CA GLY A 53 -1.01 37.10 57.05
C GLY A 53 -1.89 38.30 56.65
N GLY A 54 -3.20 38.12 56.50
CA GLY A 54 -4.13 39.16 56.06
C GLY A 54 -4.96 39.81 57.16
N ASN A 55 -5.58 40.93 56.83
CA ASN A 55 -6.51 41.66 57.69
C ASN A 55 -7.65 42.25 56.85
N ASP A 56 -8.90 42.02 57.25
CA ASP A 56 -10.07 42.49 56.50
C ASP A 56 -10.24 44.02 56.47
N LEU A 57 -9.57 44.73 57.39
CA LEU A 57 -9.47 46.19 57.40
C LEU A 57 -8.50 46.74 56.36
N TRP A 58 -7.64 45.92 55.76
CA TRP A 58 -6.71 46.36 54.72
C TRP A 58 -7.39 46.50 53.36
N ASP A 59 -6.77 47.22 52.43
CA ASP A 59 -7.36 47.49 51.11
C ASP A 59 -7.42 46.27 50.18
N GLY A 60 -6.61 45.25 50.41
CA GLY A 60 -6.53 44.05 49.57
C GLY A 60 -5.69 44.23 48.31
N GLN A 61 -5.10 45.39 48.04
CA GLN A 61 -4.43 45.67 46.76
C GLN A 61 -3.00 45.10 46.68
N TYR A 62 -2.46 44.61 47.79
CA TYR A 62 -1.11 44.07 47.88
C TYR A 62 -1.14 42.65 48.44
N ALA A 63 -0.32 41.75 47.88
CA ALA A 63 -0.21 40.36 48.35
C ALA A 63 0.46 40.22 49.72
N THR A 64 1.17 41.25 50.18
CA THR A 64 1.85 41.30 51.49
C THR A 64 1.59 42.65 52.15
N TRP A 65 1.56 42.65 53.48
CA TRP A 65 1.38 43.86 54.27
C TRP A 65 2.50 44.87 54.02
N GLN A 66 2.12 46.13 53.77
CA GLN A 66 3.05 47.25 53.70
C GLN A 66 3.17 47.88 55.09
N ASP A 67 4.33 47.72 55.71
CA ASP A 67 4.59 48.11 57.11
C ASP A 67 4.11 49.53 57.43
N GLY A 68 3.44 49.69 58.56
CA GLY A 68 2.85 50.95 59.02
C GLY A 68 1.62 51.45 58.25
N THR A 69 1.07 50.69 57.29
CA THR A 69 -0.11 51.08 56.51
C THR A 69 -1.31 50.14 56.70
N LEU A 70 -2.45 50.53 56.13
CA LEU A 70 -3.62 49.65 55.95
C LEU A 70 -3.62 48.99 54.55
N TYR A 71 -2.44 48.80 53.95
CA TYR A 71 -2.29 48.19 52.63
C TYR A 71 -1.71 46.78 52.76
N GLY A 72 -2.41 45.79 52.21
CA GLY A 72 -2.07 44.38 52.38
C GLY A 72 -3.24 43.47 52.03
N PRO A 73 -3.07 42.14 52.10
CA PRO A 73 -4.10 41.20 51.69
C PRO A 73 -5.28 41.20 52.66
N LYS A 74 -6.49 40.99 52.13
CA LYS A 74 -7.67 40.68 52.94
C LYS A 74 -7.43 39.35 53.69
N LYS A 75 -8.07 39.20 54.85
CA LYS A 75 -7.99 37.93 55.60
C LYS A 75 -8.97 36.90 55.06
N SER A 76 -10.19 37.33 54.78
CA SER A 76 -11.29 36.46 54.38
C SER A 76 -11.71 36.66 52.93
N ILE A 77 -12.15 35.56 52.31
CA ILE A 77 -12.63 35.55 50.93
C ILE A 77 -13.86 36.45 50.80
N LYS A 78 -14.77 36.42 51.78
CA LYS A 78 -15.98 37.28 51.80
C LYS A 78 -15.66 38.77 51.72
N ASN A 79 -14.63 39.23 52.44
CA ASN A 79 -14.23 40.63 52.37
C ASN A 79 -13.59 40.97 51.02
N ALA A 80 -12.84 40.05 50.43
CA ALA A 80 -12.25 40.25 49.11
C ALA A 80 -13.29 40.30 47.99
N THR A 81 -14.24 39.36 47.95
CA THR A 81 -15.34 39.36 46.97
C THR A 81 -16.28 40.57 47.16
N GLY A 82 -16.42 41.07 48.39
CA GLY A 82 -17.11 42.34 48.66
C GLY A 82 -16.35 43.57 48.15
N THR A 83 -15.02 43.56 48.26
CA THR A 83 -14.15 44.70 47.89
C THR A 83 -13.86 44.78 46.40
N VAL A 84 -13.75 43.65 45.71
CA VAL A 84 -13.42 43.59 44.29
C VAL A 84 -14.49 44.29 43.45
N THR A 85 -14.06 45.06 42.45
CA THR A 85 -14.92 45.69 41.44
C THR A 85 -15.54 44.66 40.51
N ASP A 86 -16.67 44.98 39.88
CA ASP A 86 -17.25 44.12 38.83
C ASP A 86 -16.24 43.85 37.71
N GLY A 87 -16.12 42.59 37.30
CA GLY A 87 -15.10 42.09 36.38
C GLY A 87 -13.69 41.92 36.97
N GLY A 88 -13.49 42.17 38.28
CA GLY A 88 -12.18 42.09 38.94
C GLY A 88 -11.71 40.66 39.28
N THR A 89 -10.51 40.57 39.87
CA THR A 89 -9.86 39.31 40.22
C THR A 89 -9.59 39.20 41.72
N VAL A 90 -9.91 38.05 42.32
CA VAL A 90 -9.58 37.69 43.70
C VAL A 90 -8.49 36.61 43.68
N ASN A 91 -7.29 36.95 44.16
CA ASN A 91 -6.15 36.04 44.24
C ASN A 91 -5.98 35.53 45.67
N ILE A 92 -6.11 34.22 45.86
CA ILE A 92 -6.09 33.57 47.17
C ILE A 92 -4.75 32.87 47.35
N ALA A 93 -3.97 33.29 48.35
CA ALA A 93 -2.70 32.64 48.70
C ALA A 93 -2.93 31.22 49.24
N ASN A 94 -1.92 30.36 49.15
CA ASN A 94 -1.96 29.03 49.77
C ASN A 94 -2.29 29.13 51.27
N GLY A 95 -3.13 28.21 51.74
CA GLY A 95 -3.66 28.22 53.10
C GLY A 95 -4.94 27.41 53.23
N ILE A 96 -5.43 27.28 54.46
CA ILE A 96 -6.70 26.61 54.78
C ILE A 96 -7.69 27.67 55.28
N TYR A 97 -8.67 27.99 54.44
CA TYR A 97 -9.66 29.02 54.69
C TYR A 97 -10.90 28.40 55.33
N THR A 98 -11.13 28.71 56.61
CA THR A 98 -12.27 28.19 57.41
C THR A 98 -13.09 29.34 58.03
N GLY A 99 -14.24 29.01 58.61
CA GLY A 99 -15.07 29.94 59.36
C GLY A 99 -15.97 30.82 58.49
N THR A 100 -16.78 31.65 59.16
CA THR A 100 -17.90 32.41 58.54
C THR A 100 -17.49 33.49 57.53
N GLY A 101 -16.20 33.84 57.47
CA GLY A 101 -15.64 34.72 56.45
C GLY A 101 -15.32 34.00 55.13
N ASN A 102 -15.34 32.67 55.12
CA ASN A 102 -14.91 31.85 53.99
C ASN A 102 -15.97 30.81 53.57
N THR A 103 -17.10 30.77 54.27
CA THR A 103 -18.29 29.96 53.93
C THR A 103 -19.51 30.86 53.73
N ASN A 104 -20.50 30.38 52.98
CA ASN A 104 -21.69 31.12 52.54
C ASN A 104 -21.32 32.49 51.94
N VAL A 105 -20.30 32.50 51.09
CA VAL A 105 -19.86 33.72 50.41
C VAL A 105 -20.72 33.92 49.17
N THR A 106 -21.58 34.94 49.22
CA THR A 106 -22.39 35.38 48.08
C THR A 106 -21.50 36.05 47.03
N ILE A 107 -21.65 35.62 45.78
CA ILE A 107 -21.01 36.22 44.60
C ILE A 107 -22.09 36.89 43.77
N ASP A 108 -22.10 38.22 43.81
CA ASP A 108 -23.12 39.11 43.23
C ASP A 108 -22.57 40.03 42.12
N LYS A 109 -21.32 39.81 41.72
CA LYS A 109 -20.59 40.56 40.69
C LYS A 109 -19.80 39.62 39.81
N ASN A 110 -19.60 40.00 38.55
CA ASN A 110 -18.72 39.26 37.65
C ASN A 110 -17.31 39.27 38.22
N MET A 111 -16.62 38.12 38.28
CA MET A 111 -15.25 38.07 38.79
C MET A 111 -14.50 36.80 38.40
N VAL A 112 -13.18 36.85 38.57
CA VAL A 112 -12.29 35.69 38.51
C VAL A 112 -11.73 35.43 39.91
N ILE A 113 -11.81 34.20 40.39
CA ILE A 113 -11.28 33.76 41.68
C ILE A 113 -10.18 32.72 41.41
N ILE A 114 -8.96 33.00 41.85
CA ILE A 114 -7.79 32.17 41.54
C ILE A 114 -7.09 31.79 42.83
N GLY A 115 -6.96 30.49 43.08
CA GLY A 115 -6.04 29.98 44.09
C GLY A 115 -4.60 29.98 43.60
N GLN A 116 -3.66 30.27 44.50
CA GLN A 116 -2.23 30.27 44.19
C GLN A 116 -1.74 28.90 43.71
N SER A 117 -2.32 27.82 44.24
CA SER A 117 -2.10 26.46 43.76
C SER A 117 -3.29 25.56 44.07
N GLN A 118 -3.62 24.66 43.13
CA GLN A 118 -4.69 23.67 43.29
C GLN A 118 -4.44 22.77 44.49
N GLU A 119 -3.19 22.44 44.83
CA GLU A 119 -2.91 21.50 45.93
C GLU A 119 -3.04 22.15 47.32
N ASN A 120 -2.70 23.44 47.45
CA ASN A 120 -2.51 24.08 48.75
C ASN A 120 -3.44 25.27 49.03
N THR A 121 -4.36 25.61 48.13
CA THR A 121 -5.35 26.66 48.38
C THR A 121 -6.70 26.02 48.70
N ILE A 122 -6.92 25.78 49.99
CA ILE A 122 -8.00 24.92 50.48
C ILE A 122 -9.07 25.79 51.14
N ILE A 123 -10.31 25.69 50.67
CA ILE A 123 -11.47 26.27 51.31
C ILE A 123 -12.24 25.14 52.00
N ASP A 124 -12.20 25.14 53.33
CA ASP A 124 -12.78 24.09 54.16
C ASP A 124 -14.11 24.58 54.75
N GLY A 125 -15.19 23.98 54.27
CA GLY A 125 -16.56 24.23 54.71
C GLY A 125 -16.85 23.71 56.11
N THR A 126 -15.95 22.93 56.72
CA THR A 126 -16.04 22.37 58.08
C THR A 126 -17.32 21.58 58.37
N ASN A 127 -17.99 21.09 57.33
CA ASN A 127 -19.29 20.42 57.36
C ASN A 127 -20.45 21.27 57.91
N ILE A 128 -20.35 22.61 57.86
CA ILE A 128 -21.38 23.51 58.43
C ILE A 128 -22.14 24.34 57.39
N ALA A 129 -21.59 24.57 56.20
CA ALA A 129 -22.18 25.46 55.21
C ALA A 129 -21.67 25.21 53.79
N SER A 130 -22.42 25.67 52.79
CA SER A 130 -21.92 25.88 51.43
C SER A 130 -20.77 26.88 51.42
N VAL A 131 -19.89 26.82 50.42
CA VAL A 131 -18.77 27.77 50.28
C VAL A 131 -19.19 28.99 49.46
N PHE A 132 -19.59 28.78 48.20
CA PHE A 132 -19.97 29.86 47.27
C PHE A 132 -21.44 29.80 46.86
N LEU A 133 -22.09 30.96 46.84
CA LEU A 133 -23.46 31.16 46.36
C LEU A 133 -23.44 32.16 45.21
N ILE A 134 -23.54 31.70 43.97
CA ILE A 134 -23.43 32.53 42.77
C ILE A 134 -24.82 32.96 42.31
N GLN A 135 -25.05 34.27 42.24
CA GLN A 135 -26.36 34.82 41.89
C GLN A 135 -26.66 34.74 40.39
N GLN A 136 -27.94 34.85 40.05
CA GLN A 136 -28.43 34.84 38.68
C GLN A 136 -27.83 35.99 37.85
N GLY A 137 -27.43 35.69 36.61
CA GLY A 137 -26.86 36.67 35.68
C GLY A 137 -25.38 37.02 35.92
N ILE A 138 -24.75 36.44 36.93
CA ILE A 138 -23.35 36.70 37.29
C ILE A 138 -22.40 35.73 36.58
N ASN A 139 -21.33 36.23 35.98
CA ASN A 139 -20.27 35.44 35.36
C ASN A 139 -19.09 35.26 36.32
N VAL A 140 -18.81 34.03 36.74
CA VAL A 140 -17.75 33.71 37.69
C VAL A 140 -16.83 32.66 37.10
N THR A 141 -15.52 32.93 37.12
CA THR A 141 -14.49 31.93 36.82
C THR A 141 -13.74 31.58 38.10
N ILE A 142 -13.59 30.29 38.39
CA ILE A 142 -12.94 29.75 39.58
C ILE A 142 -11.81 28.83 39.13
N MET A 143 -10.60 29.07 39.63
CA MET A 143 -9.40 28.35 39.21
C MET A 143 -8.53 27.92 40.39
N ASN A 144 -7.91 26.74 40.29
CA ASN A 144 -6.82 26.29 41.17
C ASN A 144 -7.18 26.26 42.68
N LEU A 145 -8.39 25.80 43.03
CA LEU A 145 -8.86 25.72 44.42
C LEU A 145 -9.22 24.29 44.82
N VAL A 146 -9.09 23.97 46.12
CA VAL A 146 -9.71 22.80 46.74
C VAL A 146 -10.91 23.23 47.57
N PHE A 147 -12.05 22.60 47.35
CA PHE A 147 -13.22 22.70 48.20
C PHE A 147 -13.38 21.40 48.98
N VAL A 148 -13.34 21.49 50.31
CA VAL A 148 -13.43 20.32 51.19
C VAL A 148 -14.48 20.53 52.26
N ASN A 149 -15.20 19.46 52.61
CA ASN A 149 -16.20 19.45 53.69
C ASN A 149 -17.27 20.55 53.56
N GLY A 150 -17.60 21.01 52.35
CA GLY A 150 -18.76 21.88 52.14
C GLY A 150 -20.04 21.12 52.51
N ASN A 151 -20.96 21.76 53.24
CA ASN A 151 -22.22 21.12 53.65
C ASN A 151 -23.41 22.09 53.59
N ALA A 152 -24.29 21.89 52.62
CA ALA A 152 -25.55 22.63 52.57
C ALA A 152 -26.54 22.03 53.58
N THR A 153 -26.65 22.62 54.77
CA THR A 153 -27.50 22.12 55.88
C THR A 153 -28.94 22.60 55.83
N GLU A 154 -29.25 23.60 55.00
CA GLU A 154 -30.61 24.13 54.81
C GLU A 154 -30.94 24.23 53.33
N ASN A 155 -32.17 23.86 53.00
CA ASN A 155 -32.71 23.93 51.65
C ASN A 155 -32.83 25.40 51.23
N VAL A 156 -32.11 25.82 50.17
CA VAL A 156 -32.45 27.08 49.50
C VAL A 156 -33.78 26.86 48.79
N THR A 157 -34.87 27.35 49.37
CA THR A 157 -36.19 27.36 48.72
C THR A 157 -36.21 28.48 47.70
N LEU A 158 -36.18 28.12 46.42
CA LEU A 158 -36.70 29.02 45.38
C LEU A 158 -38.23 29.05 45.51
N GLU A 159 -38.82 30.22 45.31
CA GLU A 159 -40.28 30.36 45.21
C GLU A 159 -40.77 29.35 44.14
N ASP A 160 -41.67 28.44 44.54
CA ASP A 160 -42.13 27.23 43.81
C ASP A 160 -41.31 25.93 43.99
N GLN A 161 -41.40 25.38 45.22
CA GLN A 161 -41.45 23.94 45.56
C GLN A 161 -40.27 23.01 45.23
N ASN A 162 -39.09 23.47 44.78
CA ASN A 162 -37.93 22.58 44.63
C ASN A 162 -36.64 23.17 45.24
N VAL A 163 -35.86 22.30 45.87
CA VAL A 163 -34.84 22.55 46.90
C VAL A 163 -33.42 22.39 46.33
N THR A 164 -32.92 23.30 45.51
CA THR A 164 -31.56 23.13 44.97
C THR A 164 -30.50 23.56 45.97
N SER A 165 -29.60 22.64 46.34
CA SER A 165 -28.47 22.90 47.25
C SER A 165 -27.16 22.45 46.58
N GLY A 166 -26.02 22.94 47.06
CA GLY A 166 -24.70 22.49 46.60
C GLY A 166 -23.71 22.54 47.76
N GLY A 167 -23.05 21.42 48.06
CA GLY A 167 -22.24 21.34 49.29
C GLY A 167 -21.07 22.31 49.29
N ALA A 168 -20.36 22.44 48.17
CA ALA A 168 -19.34 23.47 47.99
C ALA A 168 -19.90 24.70 47.29
N ILE A 169 -20.57 24.54 46.15
CA ILE A 169 -21.00 25.65 45.31
C ILE A 169 -22.48 25.50 44.96
N PHE A 170 -23.25 26.56 45.17
CA PHE A 170 -24.55 26.72 44.56
C PHE A 170 -24.47 27.77 43.44
N ASN A 171 -24.78 27.37 42.20
CA ASN A 171 -24.74 28.24 41.03
C ASN A 171 -26.15 28.53 40.48
N SER A 172 -26.51 29.82 40.43
CA SER A 172 -27.63 30.33 39.62
C SER A 172 -27.18 31.23 38.46
N GLY A 173 -25.87 31.48 38.34
CA GLY A 173 -25.27 32.32 37.30
C GLY A 173 -24.59 31.51 36.19
N ASN A 174 -23.52 32.08 35.63
CA ASN A 174 -22.65 31.47 34.64
C ASN A 174 -21.31 31.13 35.30
N LEU A 175 -21.13 29.87 35.68
CA LEU A 175 -19.95 29.38 36.40
C LEU A 175 -18.98 28.69 35.45
N THR A 176 -17.71 29.05 35.54
CA THR A 176 -16.59 28.26 35.00
C THR A 176 -15.71 27.80 36.12
N VAL A 177 -15.42 26.50 36.16
CA VAL A 177 -14.46 25.89 37.08
C VAL A 177 -13.36 25.24 36.28
N PHE A 178 -12.13 25.65 36.54
CA PHE A 178 -10.95 25.11 35.87
C PHE A 178 -9.92 24.64 36.89
N ASN A 179 -9.41 23.42 36.71
CA ASN A 179 -8.34 22.88 37.54
C ASN A 179 -8.63 22.98 39.06
N CYS A 180 -9.85 22.66 39.49
CA CYS A 180 -10.24 22.66 40.90
C CYS A 180 -10.48 21.23 41.40
N THR A 181 -10.49 21.04 42.72
CA THR A 181 -10.73 19.75 43.37
C THR A 181 -11.81 19.86 44.44
N PHE A 182 -12.80 18.97 44.41
CA PHE A 182 -13.93 18.90 45.35
C PHE A 182 -13.87 17.58 46.13
N ILE A 183 -13.65 17.64 47.44
CA ILE A 183 -13.40 16.48 48.30
C ILE A 183 -14.43 16.40 49.41
N GLY A 184 -15.17 15.29 49.49
CA GLY A 184 -16.04 15.00 50.64
C GLY A 184 -17.12 16.04 50.90
N ASN A 185 -17.48 16.84 49.89
CA ASN A 185 -18.56 17.81 50.02
C ASN A 185 -19.89 17.07 50.04
N THR A 186 -20.81 17.57 50.85
CA THR A 186 -22.07 16.91 51.13
C THR A 186 -23.24 17.89 50.97
N ALA A 187 -24.36 17.44 50.41
CA ALA A 187 -25.60 18.21 50.38
C ALA A 187 -26.79 17.27 50.24
N GLY A 188 -28.00 17.82 50.31
CA GLY A 188 -29.19 17.07 49.90
C GLY A 188 -29.10 16.66 48.44
N TRP A 189 -28.89 17.65 47.59
CA TRP A 189 -28.73 17.53 46.14
C TRP A 189 -27.38 18.15 45.77
N GLY A 190 -26.65 17.57 44.82
CA GLY A 190 -25.38 18.11 44.34
C GLY A 190 -24.33 18.17 45.44
N GLY A 191 -23.78 17.01 45.85
CA GLY A 191 -22.89 16.93 47.00
C GLY A 191 -21.74 17.93 46.95
N ALA A 192 -21.18 18.20 45.78
CA ALA A 192 -20.27 19.33 45.56
C ALA A 192 -20.96 20.56 44.97
N ILE A 193 -21.68 20.41 43.86
CA ILE A 193 -22.24 21.54 43.11
C ILE A 193 -23.72 21.34 42.83
N GLY A 194 -24.54 22.31 43.23
CA GLY A 194 -25.91 22.48 42.75
C GLY A 194 -25.95 23.55 41.67
N ASN A 195 -26.42 23.20 40.48
CA ASN A 195 -26.47 24.11 39.33
C ASN A 195 -27.91 24.34 38.87
N THR A 196 -28.27 25.61 38.76
CA THR A 196 -29.54 26.12 38.18
C THR A 196 -29.30 27.09 37.02
N GLY A 197 -28.04 27.40 36.73
CA GLY A 197 -27.61 28.29 35.65
C GLY A 197 -26.75 27.57 34.61
N THR A 198 -25.81 28.29 33.99
CA THR A 198 -24.84 27.70 33.06
C THR A 198 -23.57 27.31 33.78
N MET A 199 -23.02 26.14 33.47
CA MET A 199 -21.77 25.65 34.06
C MET A 199 -20.82 25.05 33.03
N ALA A 200 -19.54 25.43 33.11
CA ALA A 200 -18.44 24.78 32.42
C ALA A 200 -17.44 24.23 33.46
N LEU A 201 -17.18 22.92 33.43
CA LEU A 201 -16.22 22.23 34.29
C LEU A 201 -15.08 21.68 33.42
N ILE A 202 -13.85 22.06 33.76
CA ILE A 202 -12.67 21.72 32.95
C ILE A 202 -11.55 21.25 33.87
N ASP A 203 -10.94 20.11 33.55
CA ASP A 203 -9.75 19.55 34.21
C ASP A 203 -9.86 19.49 35.74
N SER A 204 -11.07 19.22 36.24
CA SER A 204 -11.38 19.28 37.68
C SER A 204 -11.72 17.92 38.27
N ASN A 205 -11.46 17.75 39.57
CA ASN A 205 -11.59 16.48 40.28
C ASN A 205 -12.72 16.52 41.31
N PHE A 206 -13.55 15.47 41.35
CA PHE A 206 -14.64 15.27 42.30
C PHE A 206 -14.44 13.93 43.00
N LEU A 207 -14.07 13.98 44.27
CA LEU A 207 -13.58 12.85 45.06
C LEU A 207 -14.48 12.64 46.29
N GLY A 208 -15.23 11.54 46.30
CA GLY A 208 -16.00 11.15 47.49
C GLY A 208 -17.10 12.15 47.91
N ASN A 209 -17.65 12.92 46.97
CA ASN A 209 -18.75 13.83 47.28
C ASN A 209 -20.06 13.04 47.43
N ASN A 210 -20.94 13.55 48.29
CA ASN A 210 -22.10 12.83 48.77
C ASN A 210 -23.41 13.62 48.65
N ALA A 211 -24.40 13.04 48.00
CA ALA A 211 -25.78 13.47 48.14
C ALA A 211 -26.46 12.55 49.17
N HIS A 212 -27.05 13.13 50.22
CA HIS A 212 -27.73 12.39 51.28
C HIS A 212 -29.16 12.91 51.51
N THR A 213 -29.99 12.12 52.18
CA THR A 213 -31.37 12.51 52.45
C THR A 213 -31.48 13.36 53.71
N PHE A 214 -32.23 14.46 53.63
CA PHE A 214 -32.58 15.23 54.83
C PHE A 214 -33.64 14.49 55.63
N THR A 215 -33.30 14.04 56.84
CA THR A 215 -34.29 13.53 57.81
C THR A 215 -35.11 14.71 58.34
N VAL A 216 -36.29 14.95 57.76
CA VAL A 216 -37.28 15.84 58.39
C VAL A 216 -38.40 14.99 59.00
N ALA A 217 -38.61 15.15 60.32
CA ALA A 217 -39.51 14.34 61.13
C ALA A 217 -41.02 14.54 60.85
N SER A 218 -41.41 15.45 59.94
CA SER A 218 -42.83 15.64 59.59
C SER A 218 -43.01 16.44 58.30
N ALA A 219 -43.20 15.80 57.14
CA ALA A 219 -43.85 16.45 55.99
C ALA A 219 -44.32 15.41 54.96
N SER A 220 -45.60 15.48 54.62
CA SER A 220 -46.39 14.53 53.82
C SER A 220 -46.29 14.72 52.29
N ASN A 221 -45.17 15.20 51.75
CA ASN A 221 -45.01 15.43 50.29
C ASN A 221 -44.07 14.39 49.64
N HIS A 222 -44.50 13.88 48.48
CA HIS A 222 -43.93 12.77 47.68
C HIS A 222 -42.45 12.90 47.23
N PHE A 223 -41.74 13.98 47.56
CA PHE A 223 -40.36 14.27 47.11
C PHE A 223 -39.32 14.28 48.25
N ARG A 224 -39.69 13.88 49.47
CA ARG A 224 -38.79 13.92 50.65
C ARG A 224 -38.26 12.52 50.97
N GLY A 225 -37.00 12.27 50.67
CA GLY A 225 -36.32 10.99 50.92
C GLY A 225 -35.36 10.51 49.82
N SER A 226 -34.95 11.39 48.90
CA SER A 226 -34.10 11.04 47.75
C SER A 226 -32.82 11.87 47.74
N ALA A 227 -31.71 11.21 47.41
CA ALA A 227 -30.43 11.84 47.15
C ALA A 227 -30.22 11.98 45.63
N TYR A 228 -29.83 13.16 45.16
CA TYR A 228 -29.66 13.43 43.73
C TYR A 228 -28.29 14.04 43.46
N GLY A 229 -27.49 13.38 42.63
CA GLY A 229 -26.21 13.93 42.15
C GLY A 229 -25.15 13.94 43.23
N GLY A 230 -24.46 12.81 43.44
CA GLY A 230 -23.48 12.70 44.52
C GLY A 230 -22.38 13.75 44.45
N ALA A 231 -21.97 14.15 43.24
CA ALA A 231 -21.14 15.34 43.03
C ALA A 231 -21.96 16.54 42.54
N ILE A 232 -22.75 16.36 41.47
CA ILE A 232 -23.39 17.46 40.75
C ILE A 232 -24.87 17.19 40.58
N TYR A 233 -25.67 18.20 40.92
CA TYR A 233 -27.07 18.26 40.57
C TYR A 233 -27.28 19.39 39.56
N ASN A 234 -27.74 19.04 38.36
CA ASN A 234 -28.08 19.99 37.30
C ASN A 234 -29.61 20.10 37.21
N TYR A 235 -30.15 21.29 37.46
CA TYR A 235 -31.58 21.54 37.38
C TYR A 235 -32.06 21.63 35.92
N TYR A 236 -33.36 21.48 35.68
CA TYR A 236 -33.90 21.69 34.33
C TYR A 236 -33.58 23.12 33.82
N ASP A 237 -33.49 23.29 32.50
CA ASP A 237 -32.99 24.49 31.78
C ASP A 237 -31.50 24.82 31.94
N SER A 238 -30.78 24.08 32.78
CA SER A 238 -29.36 24.31 32.97
C SER A 238 -28.53 23.72 31.82
N ILE A 239 -27.52 24.46 31.38
CA ILE A 239 -26.54 24.01 30.37
C ILE A 239 -25.24 23.68 31.11
N THR A 240 -24.85 22.41 31.06
CA THR A 240 -23.61 21.95 31.69
C THR A 240 -22.68 21.31 30.66
N VAL A 241 -21.44 21.82 30.60
CA VAL A 241 -20.36 21.23 29.81
C VAL A 241 -19.24 20.76 30.73
N ILE A 242 -18.78 19.52 30.54
CA ILE A 242 -17.74 18.88 31.35
C ILE A 242 -16.65 18.36 30.43
N SER A 243 -15.40 18.71 30.69
CA SER A 243 -14.25 18.30 29.87
C SER A 243 -13.03 17.95 30.73
N GLY A 244 -12.42 16.79 30.49
CA GLY A 244 -11.20 16.39 31.19
C GLY A 244 -11.37 16.17 32.70
N CYS A 245 -12.61 16.02 33.19
CA CYS A 245 -12.90 15.91 34.62
C CYS A 245 -12.82 14.47 35.13
N ASN A 246 -12.49 14.32 36.42
CA ASN A 246 -12.49 13.03 37.11
C ASN A 246 -13.56 13.02 38.21
N PHE A 247 -14.50 12.09 38.12
CA PHE A 247 -15.50 11.79 39.14
C PHE A 247 -15.19 10.42 39.74
N THR A 248 -14.61 10.42 40.95
CA THR A 248 -14.18 9.19 41.61
C THR A 248 -14.89 9.01 42.94
N SER A 249 -15.52 7.86 43.09
CA SER A 249 -16.17 7.43 44.33
C SER A 249 -17.20 8.40 44.88
N ASN A 250 -17.86 9.18 44.01
CA ASN A 250 -18.99 10.00 44.43
C ASN A 250 -20.23 9.12 44.60
N TYR A 251 -21.09 9.47 45.54
CA TYR A 251 -22.21 8.61 45.88
C TYR A 251 -23.50 9.37 46.23
N ALA A 252 -24.63 8.76 45.85
CA ALA A 252 -25.97 9.20 46.20
C ALA A 252 -26.69 8.04 46.90
N LEU A 253 -26.79 8.11 48.23
CA LEU A 253 -27.34 7.04 49.06
C LEU A 253 -28.39 7.58 50.04
N ASN A 254 -29.48 6.83 50.24
CA ASN A 254 -30.47 7.11 51.28
C ASN A 254 -30.08 6.38 52.58
N GLY A 255 -29.21 6.99 53.39
CA GLY A 255 -28.66 6.34 54.57
C GLY A 255 -27.80 5.11 54.24
N ASN A 256 -27.56 4.24 55.22
CA ASN A 256 -26.70 3.05 55.08
C ASN A 256 -27.38 1.88 54.34
N ASP A 257 -28.58 2.07 53.77
CA ASP A 257 -29.38 0.99 53.19
C ASP A 257 -29.47 1.15 51.66
N ILE A 258 -28.81 0.24 50.94
CA ILE A 258 -28.73 0.20 49.47
C ILE A 258 -30.06 -0.27 48.83
N LEU A 259 -31.02 -0.75 49.64
CA LEU A 259 -32.16 -1.53 49.14
C LEU A 259 -33.51 -0.80 49.16
N THR A 260 -33.64 0.40 49.76
CA THR A 260 -34.97 0.97 50.08
C THR A 260 -35.22 2.42 49.66
N GLY A 261 -34.30 3.08 48.93
CA GLY A 261 -34.43 4.52 48.60
C GLY A 261 -34.18 4.90 47.14
N PHE A 262 -35.03 5.79 46.61
CA PHE A 262 -34.90 6.46 45.31
C PHE A 262 -33.70 7.44 45.29
N SER A 263 -32.48 6.95 45.07
CA SER A 263 -31.27 7.79 44.96
C SER A 263 -30.65 7.67 43.58
N TYR A 264 -30.15 8.78 43.03
CA TYR A 264 -29.96 8.89 41.59
C TYR A 264 -28.70 9.67 41.21
N GLY A 265 -27.98 9.19 40.20
CA GLY A 265 -26.81 9.88 39.67
C GLY A 265 -25.68 9.94 40.68
N GLY A 266 -24.96 8.84 40.88
CA GLY A 266 -23.93 8.75 41.92
C GLY A 266 -22.83 9.81 41.77
N ALA A 267 -22.53 10.24 40.55
CA ALA A 267 -21.78 11.47 40.28
C ALA A 267 -22.71 12.62 39.89
N ILE A 268 -23.50 12.44 38.83
CA ILE A 268 -24.26 13.53 38.20
C ILE A 268 -25.73 13.15 38.08
N TYR A 269 -26.59 14.06 38.53
CA TYR A 269 -28.02 14.01 38.23
C TYR A 269 -28.39 15.17 37.31
N ASN A 270 -28.84 14.86 36.10
CA ASN A 270 -29.37 15.83 35.15
C ASN A 270 -30.89 15.79 35.17
N CYS A 271 -31.50 16.76 35.85
CA CYS A 271 -32.93 16.85 36.09
C CYS A 271 -33.71 17.18 34.82
N GLY A 272 -34.89 16.58 34.67
CA GLY A 272 -35.83 16.90 33.60
C GLY A 272 -37.04 17.64 34.11
N ALA A 273 -37.64 18.48 33.26
CA ALA A 273 -38.82 19.24 33.62
C ALA A 273 -40.08 18.34 33.67
N VAL A 274 -40.97 18.62 34.62
CA VAL A 274 -42.19 17.85 34.85
C VAL A 274 -43.23 18.03 33.73
N ASN A 275 -43.08 19.08 32.90
CA ASN A 275 -44.03 19.53 31.89
C ASN A 275 -43.54 19.41 30.43
N ASN A 276 -42.42 18.73 30.15
CA ASN A 276 -41.90 18.44 28.79
C ASN A 276 -41.54 19.65 27.89
N ASP A 277 -41.63 20.90 28.37
CA ASP A 277 -41.34 22.10 27.57
C ASP A 277 -39.95 22.72 27.86
N HIS A 278 -39.25 22.18 28.86
CA HIS A 278 -37.99 22.71 29.42
C HIS A 278 -36.99 21.55 29.51
N TYR A 279 -35.75 21.75 29.05
CA TYR A 279 -34.75 20.68 28.93
C TYR A 279 -33.40 21.11 29.49
N ALA A 280 -32.80 20.29 30.35
CA ALA A 280 -31.38 20.38 30.67
C ALA A 280 -30.52 19.76 29.57
N ILE A 281 -29.34 20.36 29.34
CA ILE A 281 -28.35 19.85 28.39
C ILE A 281 -27.08 19.48 29.15
N LEU A 282 -26.66 18.22 29.03
CA LEU A 282 -25.42 17.70 29.59
C LEU A 282 -24.47 17.24 28.48
N ALA A 283 -23.33 17.91 28.34
CA ALA A 283 -22.29 17.54 27.39
C ALA A 283 -20.99 17.18 28.12
N ILE A 284 -20.45 16.00 27.83
CA ILE A 284 -19.29 15.43 28.53
C ILE A 284 -18.25 14.97 27.52
N PHE A 285 -16.99 15.40 27.72
CA PHE A 285 -15.87 15.11 26.84
C PHE A 285 -14.66 14.62 27.63
N GLY A 286 -14.03 13.53 27.21
CA GLY A 286 -12.72 13.13 27.74
C GLY A 286 -12.66 12.95 29.25
N SER A 287 -13.78 12.57 29.89
CA SER A 287 -13.91 12.58 31.36
C SER A 287 -13.98 11.16 31.92
N ASN A 288 -13.62 10.99 33.19
CA ASN A 288 -13.57 9.70 33.86
C ASN A 288 -14.60 9.62 34.99
N PHE A 289 -15.42 8.57 34.99
CA PHE A 289 -16.38 8.23 36.03
C PHE A 289 -16.00 6.87 36.62
N ILE A 290 -15.38 6.88 37.79
CA ILE A 290 -14.76 5.71 38.39
C ILE A 290 -15.40 5.43 39.75
N ASN A 291 -15.94 4.23 39.92
CA ASN A 291 -16.49 3.73 41.19
C ASN A 291 -17.58 4.63 41.80
N ASN A 292 -18.34 5.35 40.99
CA ASN A 292 -19.46 6.15 41.49
C ASN A 292 -20.66 5.23 41.76
N THR A 293 -21.44 5.56 42.79
CA THR A 293 -22.50 4.69 43.29
C THR A 293 -23.82 5.43 43.52
N ALA A 294 -24.91 4.91 42.99
CA ALA A 294 -26.27 5.35 43.33
C ALA A 294 -27.07 4.18 43.89
N ALA A 295 -27.90 4.41 44.92
CA ALA A 295 -28.76 3.34 45.43
C ALA A 295 -29.89 2.95 44.46
N GLY A 296 -30.29 3.84 43.54
CA GLY A 296 -31.33 3.60 42.54
C GLY A 296 -30.75 3.52 41.13
N GLU A 297 -30.60 4.65 40.45
CA GLU A 297 -30.32 4.67 39.00
C GLU A 297 -29.12 5.52 38.64
N GLY A 298 -28.39 5.08 37.61
CA GLY A 298 -27.28 5.83 37.05
C GLY A 298 -26.13 5.93 38.04
N GLY A 299 -25.35 4.85 38.19
CA GLY A 299 -24.29 4.79 39.20
C GLY A 299 -23.28 5.93 39.05
N ALA A 300 -23.02 6.35 37.81
CA ALA A 300 -22.36 7.62 37.51
C ALA A 300 -23.38 8.72 37.19
N ILE A 301 -24.23 8.51 36.18
CA ILE A 301 -25.08 9.56 35.62
C ILE A 301 -26.53 9.10 35.54
N LEU A 302 -27.45 9.90 36.09
CA LEU A 302 -28.85 9.84 35.71
C LEU A 302 -29.18 11.03 34.79
N ASN A 303 -29.78 10.74 33.64
CA ASN A 303 -30.17 11.75 32.66
C ASN A 303 -31.67 11.69 32.35
N TRP A 304 -32.38 12.78 32.61
CA TRP A 304 -33.79 12.90 32.22
C TRP A 304 -34.00 13.54 30.84
N ASP A 305 -33.03 14.32 30.35
CA ASP A 305 -33.16 15.14 29.13
C ASP A 305 -32.09 14.79 28.07
N ILE A 306 -31.40 15.79 27.50
CA ILE A 306 -30.46 15.62 26.41
C ILE A 306 -29.06 15.44 26.98
N MET A 307 -28.44 14.31 26.66
CA MET A 307 -27.06 14.02 27.04
C MET A 307 -26.21 13.63 25.82
N ALA A 308 -25.03 14.22 25.73
CA ALA A 308 -23.98 13.83 24.79
C ALA A 308 -22.69 13.50 25.56
N VAL A 309 -22.14 12.31 25.34
CA VAL A 309 -20.91 11.84 25.99
C VAL A 309 -19.95 11.37 24.92
N ASN A 310 -18.74 11.93 24.89
CA ASN A 310 -17.71 11.60 23.94
C ASN A 310 -16.37 11.33 24.61
N GLY A 311 -15.64 10.30 24.17
CA GLY A 311 -14.25 10.07 24.59
C GLY A 311 -14.08 9.78 26.08
N SER A 312 -15.13 9.32 26.76
CA SER A 312 -15.17 9.24 28.24
C SER A 312 -15.13 7.79 28.75
N THR A 313 -14.66 7.62 29.99
CA THR A 313 -14.52 6.30 30.63
C THR A 313 -15.47 6.15 31.81
N PHE A 314 -16.20 5.04 31.86
CA PHE A 314 -17.05 4.63 32.97
C PHE A 314 -16.57 3.28 33.50
N ALA A 315 -15.95 3.28 34.68
CA ALA A 315 -15.34 2.09 35.26
C ALA A 315 -15.86 1.80 36.67
N GLY A 316 -16.33 0.57 36.90
CA GLY A 316 -16.70 0.11 38.25
C GLY A 316 -17.88 0.85 38.88
N ASN A 317 -18.70 1.55 38.09
CA ASN A 317 -19.85 2.26 38.63
C ASN A 317 -20.97 1.28 38.98
N HIS A 318 -21.78 1.66 39.97
CA HIS A 318 -22.76 0.76 40.57
C HIS A 318 -24.11 1.43 40.82
N ALA A 319 -25.18 0.77 40.41
CA ALA A 319 -26.57 1.16 40.70
C ALA A 319 -27.51 -0.04 40.72
N GLN A 320 -28.79 0.16 41.06
CA GLN A 320 -29.81 -0.86 40.79
C GLN A 320 -30.10 -0.94 39.29
N TRP A 321 -30.19 0.20 38.60
CA TRP A 321 -30.40 0.30 37.15
C TRP A 321 -29.39 1.22 36.48
N GLY A 322 -28.90 0.83 35.30
CA GLY A 322 -27.89 1.61 34.59
C GLY A 322 -26.63 1.75 35.42
N GLY A 323 -25.84 0.67 35.53
CA GLY A 323 -24.71 0.61 36.46
C GLY A 323 -23.75 1.80 36.31
N ALA A 324 -23.59 2.33 35.09
CA ALA A 324 -22.98 3.64 34.84
C ALA A 324 -24.02 4.72 34.56
N ILE A 325 -24.87 4.52 33.54
CA ILE A 325 -25.77 5.55 33.01
C ILE A 325 -27.20 5.03 33.02
N SER A 326 -28.15 5.82 33.50
CA SER A 326 -29.57 5.65 33.17
C SER A 326 -30.10 6.90 32.48
N SER A 327 -30.84 6.73 31.37
CA SER A 327 -31.29 7.83 30.51
C SER A 327 -32.76 7.70 30.07
N TYR A 328 -33.53 8.78 30.21
CA TYR A 328 -34.98 8.76 29.94
C TYR A 328 -35.44 9.44 28.65
N PHE A 329 -34.66 10.39 28.10
CA PHE A 329 -35.04 11.13 26.89
C PHE A 329 -34.10 10.91 25.71
N SER A 330 -32.85 11.36 25.78
CA SER A 330 -31.87 11.12 24.70
C SER A 330 -30.45 11.00 25.23
N ALA A 331 -29.76 9.94 24.80
CA ALA A 331 -28.35 9.71 25.08
C ALA A 331 -27.59 9.47 23.76
N ASP A 332 -26.60 10.32 23.49
CA ASP A 332 -25.62 10.14 22.43
C ASP A 332 -24.26 9.81 23.05
N VAL A 333 -23.78 8.59 22.84
CA VAL A 333 -22.57 8.04 23.46
C VAL A 333 -21.61 7.64 22.36
N SER A 334 -20.45 8.28 22.31
CA SER A 334 -19.47 8.04 21.25
C SER A 334 -18.05 7.90 21.78
N ASN A 335 -17.23 7.02 21.22
CA ASN A 335 -15.83 6.87 21.61
C ASN A 335 -15.65 6.61 23.13
N CYS A 336 -16.62 5.94 23.78
CA CYS A 336 -16.63 5.76 25.23
C CYS A 336 -16.24 4.34 25.61
N THR A 337 -15.68 4.19 26.81
CA THR A 337 -15.35 2.88 27.39
C THR A 337 -16.15 2.63 28.66
N PHE A 338 -16.90 1.53 28.70
CA PHE A 338 -17.65 1.04 29.85
C PHE A 338 -17.06 -0.28 30.34
N THR A 339 -16.44 -0.28 31.52
CA THR A 339 -15.76 -1.46 32.06
C THR A 339 -16.21 -1.79 33.47
N ASN A 340 -16.58 -3.06 33.70
CA ASN A 340 -16.94 -3.58 35.03
C ASN A 340 -18.07 -2.78 35.73
N ASN A 341 -18.95 -2.11 34.99
CA ASN A 341 -20.10 -1.45 35.60
C ASN A 341 -21.16 -2.50 35.96
N THR A 342 -21.85 -2.29 37.08
CA THR A 342 -22.72 -3.31 37.65
C THR A 342 -24.10 -2.75 38.03
N ALA A 343 -25.15 -3.38 37.50
CA ALA A 343 -26.54 -3.16 37.92
C ALA A 343 -27.04 -4.32 38.80
N THR A 344 -27.42 -4.07 40.06
CA THR A 344 -27.78 -5.12 41.03
C THR A 344 -29.20 -5.07 41.59
N GLY A 345 -30.14 -4.48 40.86
CA GLY A 345 -31.55 -4.50 41.26
C GLY A 345 -32.04 -5.96 41.45
N PRO A 346 -32.53 -6.35 42.64
CA PRO A 346 -32.90 -7.75 42.94
C PRO A 346 -34.08 -8.28 42.11
N GLU A 347 -34.93 -7.38 41.59
CA GLU A 347 -36.05 -7.73 40.69
C GLU A 347 -35.91 -7.11 39.29
N TYR A 348 -35.11 -6.04 39.15
CA TYR A 348 -35.11 -5.19 37.96
C TYR A 348 -33.71 -4.78 37.51
N GLY A 349 -32.63 -5.47 37.88
CA GLY A 349 -31.27 -5.04 37.53
C GLY A 349 -30.99 -5.00 36.03
N TYR A 350 -31.13 -3.81 35.43
CA TYR A 350 -31.13 -3.60 34.00
C TYR A 350 -29.94 -2.75 33.56
N GLY A 351 -29.30 -3.14 32.46
CA GLY A 351 -28.27 -2.34 31.82
C GLY A 351 -27.03 -2.24 32.70
N GLY A 352 -26.18 -3.26 32.70
CA GLY A 352 -24.98 -3.29 33.56
C GLY A 352 -24.10 -2.05 33.36
N ALA A 353 -24.05 -1.52 32.13
CA ALA A 353 -23.51 -0.20 31.85
C ALA A 353 -24.62 0.86 31.67
N ILE A 354 -25.51 0.67 30.69
CA ILE A 354 -26.48 1.67 30.28
C ILE A 354 -27.90 1.10 30.39
N GLU A 355 -28.75 1.80 31.12
CA GLU A 355 -30.20 1.71 30.99
C GLU A 355 -30.69 2.92 30.20
N ASN A 356 -31.56 2.68 29.22
CA ASN A 356 -32.18 3.74 28.46
C ASN A 356 -33.67 3.46 28.25
N THR A 357 -34.53 4.46 28.37
CA THR A 357 -35.94 4.41 27.94
C THR A 357 -36.26 5.38 26.79
N GLY A 358 -35.33 6.28 26.47
CA GLY A 358 -35.47 7.29 25.41
C GLY A 358 -34.80 6.88 24.09
N ASN A 359 -34.31 7.85 23.32
CA ASN A 359 -33.50 7.59 22.12
C ASN A 359 -32.04 7.36 22.50
N LEU A 360 -31.45 6.25 22.04
CA LEU A 360 -30.06 5.88 22.29
C LEU A 360 -29.26 5.81 20.99
N ASN A 361 -28.19 6.59 20.92
CA ASN A 361 -27.16 6.47 19.89
C ASN A 361 -25.85 6.04 20.56
N VAL A 362 -25.23 4.95 20.09
CA VAL A 362 -23.94 4.47 20.57
C VAL A 362 -23.01 4.25 19.38
N ASN A 363 -21.88 4.94 19.35
CA ASN A 363 -20.92 4.84 18.24
C ASN A 363 -19.50 4.61 18.78
N ASP A 364 -18.71 3.79 18.10
CA ASP A 364 -17.27 3.64 18.38
C ASP A 364 -16.94 3.37 19.86
N SER A 365 -17.81 2.64 20.57
CA SER A 365 -17.73 2.48 22.03
C SER A 365 -17.45 1.04 22.44
N PHE A 366 -16.78 0.88 23.58
CA PHE A 366 -16.34 -0.43 24.09
C PHE A 366 -17.02 -0.77 25.41
N PHE A 367 -17.70 -1.93 25.46
CA PHE A 367 -18.37 -2.46 26.63
C PHE A 367 -17.70 -3.77 27.06
N LEU A 368 -16.98 -3.73 28.17
CA LEU A 368 -16.20 -4.85 28.69
C LEU A 368 -16.67 -5.26 30.09
N ASN A 369 -17.00 -6.53 30.28
CA ASN A 369 -17.29 -7.12 31.60
C ASN A 369 -18.38 -6.39 32.41
N ASN A 370 -19.32 -5.71 31.74
CA ASN A 370 -20.44 -5.08 32.45
C ASN A 370 -21.43 -6.17 32.86
N THR A 371 -22.02 -6.02 34.05
CA THR A 371 -22.86 -7.06 34.66
C THR A 371 -24.20 -6.50 35.08
N ALA A 372 -25.28 -7.16 34.69
CA ALA A 372 -26.63 -6.91 35.16
C ALA A 372 -27.19 -8.13 35.88
N THR A 373 -27.90 -7.95 37.00
CA THR A 373 -28.55 -9.06 37.70
C THR A 373 -29.76 -9.61 36.95
N THR A 374 -30.36 -8.85 36.03
CA THR A 374 -31.54 -9.27 35.26
C THR A 374 -31.28 -9.28 33.75
N ASN A 375 -31.29 -8.13 33.08
CA ASN A 375 -31.28 -8.02 31.62
C ASN A 375 -30.29 -6.97 31.10
N GLY A 376 -29.75 -7.21 29.90
CA GLY A 376 -28.86 -6.26 29.23
C GLY A 376 -27.54 -6.12 29.97
N GLY A 377 -26.68 -7.13 29.88
CA GLY A 377 -25.42 -7.14 30.64
C GLY A 377 -24.57 -5.89 30.39
N ALA A 378 -24.60 -5.35 29.16
CA ALA A 378 -24.12 -3.99 28.88
C ALA A 378 -25.27 -2.99 28.81
N ILE A 379 -26.22 -3.19 27.89
CA ILE A 379 -27.25 -2.20 27.55
C ILE A 379 -28.64 -2.80 27.73
N ASN A 380 -29.49 -2.10 28.47
CA ASN A 380 -30.94 -2.29 28.44
C ASN A 380 -31.60 -1.09 27.76
N ASN A 381 -32.25 -1.31 26.63
CA ASN A 381 -32.85 -0.28 25.80
C ASN A 381 -34.37 -0.40 25.74
N GLY A 382 -35.07 0.69 26.05
CA GLY A 382 -36.52 0.82 26.10
C GLY A 382 -37.09 1.87 25.16
N GLY A 383 -36.26 2.50 24.32
CA GLY A 383 -36.72 3.34 23.20
C GLY A 383 -36.01 3.02 21.87
N ALA A 384 -35.94 3.95 20.92
CA ALA A 384 -35.24 3.71 19.65
C ALA A 384 -33.72 3.65 19.86
N GLY A 385 -33.06 2.67 19.26
CA GLY A 385 -31.62 2.43 19.42
C GLY A 385 -30.88 2.41 18.09
N ASN A 386 -29.75 3.12 18.00
CA ASN A 386 -28.80 3.03 16.92
C ASN A 386 -27.40 2.79 17.49
N ILE A 387 -26.83 1.62 17.21
CA ILE A 387 -25.54 1.18 17.72
C ILE A 387 -24.64 0.87 16.52
N ASN A 388 -23.52 1.55 16.41
CA ASN A 388 -22.62 1.40 15.28
C ASN A 388 -21.16 1.27 15.72
N SER A 389 -20.37 0.48 14.99
CA SER A 389 -18.92 0.36 15.19
C SER A 389 -18.51 0.13 16.66
N SER A 390 -19.31 -0.58 17.44
CA SER A 390 -19.11 -0.74 18.89
C SER A 390 -18.79 -2.19 19.25
N SER A 391 -18.04 -2.39 20.33
CA SER A 391 -17.60 -3.73 20.75
C SER A 391 -18.19 -4.11 22.11
N PHE A 392 -18.77 -5.31 22.18
CA PHE A 392 -19.36 -5.91 23.37
C PHE A 392 -18.61 -7.20 23.73
N VAL A 393 -17.82 -7.16 24.80
CA VAL A 393 -16.98 -8.26 25.22
C VAL A 393 -17.27 -8.67 26.66
N ASN A 394 -17.58 -9.95 26.87
CA ASN A 394 -17.74 -10.56 28.19
C ASN A 394 -18.79 -9.90 29.11
N ASN A 395 -19.78 -9.22 28.53
CA ASN A 395 -20.87 -8.65 29.33
C ASN A 395 -21.82 -9.76 29.77
N THR A 396 -22.36 -9.64 30.98
CA THR A 396 -23.11 -10.72 31.61
C THR A 396 -24.46 -10.26 32.14
N ALA A 397 -25.53 -10.98 31.81
CA ALA A 397 -26.85 -10.85 32.42
C ALA A 397 -27.18 -12.12 33.23
N ASN A 398 -27.31 -11.98 34.56
CA ASN A 398 -27.48 -13.09 35.51
C ASN A 398 -28.94 -13.42 35.86
N GLY A 399 -29.92 -12.88 35.11
CA GLY A 399 -31.34 -13.04 35.41
C GLY A 399 -31.79 -14.48 35.61
N THR A 400 -32.75 -14.69 36.51
CA THR A 400 -33.39 -15.99 36.80
C THR A 400 -34.93 -16.00 36.57
N GLY A 401 -35.50 -14.93 36.01
CA GLY A 401 -36.93 -14.76 35.67
C GLY A 401 -37.39 -15.19 34.25
N LEU A 402 -38.67 -14.93 33.96
CA LEU A 402 -39.34 -15.37 32.72
C LEU A 402 -38.92 -14.55 31.48
N TYR A 403 -38.57 -13.28 31.66
CA TYR A 403 -38.25 -12.29 30.61
C TYR A 403 -36.74 -12.10 30.37
N ASP A 404 -35.95 -13.11 30.77
CA ASP A 404 -34.50 -12.99 30.82
C ASP A 404 -33.82 -13.12 29.46
N GLY A 405 -32.95 -12.18 29.13
CA GLY A 405 -32.02 -12.31 28.02
C GLY A 405 -31.15 -11.07 27.75
N GLY A 406 -30.18 -11.22 26.86
CA GLY A 406 -29.35 -10.12 26.38
C GLY A 406 -28.06 -9.96 27.18
N GLY A 407 -27.13 -10.91 27.05
CA GLY A 407 -25.83 -10.84 27.72
C GLY A 407 -25.07 -9.56 27.37
N ALA A 408 -25.22 -9.07 26.13
CA ALA A 408 -24.81 -7.74 25.74
C ALA A 408 -25.98 -6.75 25.81
N ILE A 409 -27.02 -6.97 24.99
CA ILE A 409 -28.09 -5.99 24.75
C ILE A 409 -29.46 -6.62 24.99
N HIS A 410 -30.29 -5.91 25.74
CA HIS A 410 -31.70 -6.20 25.90
C HIS A 410 -32.54 -5.05 25.34
N HIS A 411 -33.58 -5.34 24.57
CA HIS A 411 -34.46 -4.37 23.93
C HIS A 411 -35.93 -4.62 24.29
N LEU A 412 -36.61 -3.61 24.81
CA LEU A 412 -37.95 -3.71 25.41
C LEU A 412 -39.08 -3.11 24.56
N SER A 413 -38.77 -2.29 23.56
CA SER A 413 -39.78 -1.49 22.87
C SER A 413 -40.49 -2.25 21.76
N VAL A 414 -41.82 -2.24 21.79
CA VAL A 414 -42.68 -2.57 20.65
C VAL A 414 -42.69 -1.41 19.64
N ASN A 415 -42.48 -1.70 18.35
CA ASN A 415 -42.52 -0.76 17.22
C ASN A 415 -41.42 0.33 17.15
N LEU A 416 -40.45 0.36 18.07
CA LEU A 416 -39.28 1.24 17.94
C LEU A 416 -38.06 0.44 17.45
N PRO A 417 -37.30 0.98 16.47
CA PRO A 417 -36.21 0.24 15.87
C PRO A 417 -35.00 0.13 16.80
N LEU A 418 -34.35 -1.04 16.73
CA LEU A 418 -32.99 -1.25 17.19
C LEU A 418 -32.14 -1.58 15.96
N ILE A 419 -31.26 -0.65 15.59
CA ILE A 419 -30.31 -0.78 14.48
C ILE A 419 -28.93 -1.01 15.10
N ILE A 420 -28.28 -2.09 14.72
CA ILE A 420 -26.95 -2.47 15.15
C ILE A 420 -26.15 -2.83 13.90
N ARG A 421 -25.10 -2.08 13.59
CA ARG A 421 -24.25 -2.35 12.42
C ARG A 421 -22.78 -2.23 12.78
N PHE A 422 -21.96 -2.93 12.00
CA PHE A 422 -20.49 -2.87 12.08
C PHE A 422 -19.94 -3.08 13.49
N SER A 423 -20.68 -3.73 14.38
CA SER A 423 -20.34 -3.94 15.78
C SER A 423 -19.82 -5.36 16.01
N SER A 424 -19.08 -5.57 17.10
CA SER A 424 -18.53 -6.89 17.47
C SER A 424 -19.12 -7.42 18.78
N PHE A 425 -19.40 -8.72 18.81
CA PHE A 425 -19.94 -9.42 19.99
C PHE A 425 -19.12 -10.66 20.30
N PHE A 426 -18.49 -10.71 21.47
CA PHE A 426 -17.69 -11.86 21.89
C PHE A 426 -17.82 -12.16 23.39
N GLY A 427 -17.97 -13.43 23.75
CA GLY A 427 -17.97 -13.89 25.15
C GLY A 427 -19.11 -13.38 26.04
N ASN A 428 -20.09 -12.67 25.48
CA ASN A 428 -21.24 -12.18 26.25
C ASN A 428 -22.11 -13.35 26.72
N ASN A 429 -22.59 -13.28 27.94
CA ASN A 429 -23.27 -14.39 28.59
C ASN A 429 -24.62 -13.97 29.18
N ALA A 430 -25.62 -14.81 28.98
CA ALA A 430 -26.91 -14.73 29.66
C ALA A 430 -27.36 -16.14 30.00
N LEU A 431 -28.24 -16.29 31.00
CA LEU A 431 -28.73 -17.62 31.41
C LEU A 431 -29.29 -18.46 30.25
N LYS A 432 -29.96 -17.82 29.29
CA LYS A 432 -30.51 -18.47 28.08
C LYS A 432 -29.54 -18.46 26.86
N GLY A 433 -28.33 -17.93 27.01
CA GLY A 433 -27.27 -17.94 26.00
C GLY A 433 -27.33 -16.86 24.91
N TYR A 434 -28.26 -15.90 24.99
CA TYR A 434 -28.43 -14.89 23.95
C TYR A 434 -27.59 -13.63 24.20
N ASN A 435 -26.85 -13.17 23.19
CA ASN A 435 -26.16 -11.88 23.19
C ASN A 435 -27.15 -10.73 23.14
N ILE A 436 -28.18 -10.87 22.28
CA ILE A 436 -29.24 -9.88 22.08
C ILE A 436 -30.60 -10.52 22.37
N HIS A 437 -31.41 -9.86 23.19
CA HIS A 437 -32.79 -10.27 23.45
C HIS A 437 -33.75 -9.12 23.23
N CYS A 438 -34.82 -9.37 22.47
CA CYS A 438 -35.86 -8.39 22.16
C CYS A 438 -37.23 -8.84 22.72
N LEU A 439 -37.96 -7.96 23.39
CA LEU A 439 -39.31 -8.20 23.89
C LEU A 439 -40.34 -7.44 23.04
N GLY A 440 -41.23 -8.16 22.35
CA GLY A 440 -42.40 -7.58 21.71
C GLY A 440 -42.71 -8.09 20.31
N GLU A 441 -43.99 -8.39 20.04
CA GLU A 441 -44.51 -8.56 18.69
C GLU A 441 -44.30 -7.27 17.89
N GLY A 442 -43.69 -7.36 16.71
CA GLY A 442 -43.44 -6.20 15.85
C GLY A 442 -42.18 -5.39 16.18
N THR A 443 -41.26 -5.92 16.98
CA THR A 443 -39.93 -5.33 17.16
C THR A 443 -39.22 -5.21 15.79
N ILE A 444 -38.66 -4.03 15.51
CA ILE A 444 -37.86 -3.75 14.30
C ILE A 444 -36.39 -3.93 14.68
N LEU A 445 -35.79 -5.05 14.29
CA LEU A 445 -34.35 -5.32 14.50
C LEU A 445 -33.62 -5.32 13.16
N ASP A 446 -32.64 -4.45 13.03
CA ASP A 446 -31.63 -4.55 11.97
C ASP A 446 -30.27 -4.80 12.63
N ALA A 447 -29.80 -6.05 12.59
CA ALA A 447 -28.52 -6.46 13.14
C ALA A 447 -27.57 -6.98 12.04
N ASN A 448 -27.68 -6.45 10.82
CA ASN A 448 -26.81 -6.84 9.71
C ASN A 448 -25.41 -6.22 9.82
N TYR A 449 -24.44 -6.80 9.11
CA TYR A 449 -23.07 -6.30 9.00
C TYR A 449 -22.31 -6.23 10.33
N ASN A 450 -22.63 -7.12 11.27
CA ASN A 450 -21.91 -7.26 12.54
C ASN A 450 -20.96 -8.47 12.51
N TRP A 451 -19.93 -8.42 13.35
CA TRP A 451 -19.06 -9.55 13.66
C TRP A 451 -19.53 -10.25 14.93
N TRP A 452 -19.90 -11.53 14.82
CA TRP A 452 -20.50 -12.29 15.93
C TRP A 452 -19.50 -13.15 16.71
N GLY A 453 -18.19 -12.87 16.55
CA GLY A 453 -17.10 -13.68 17.10
C GLY A 453 -16.85 -14.99 16.34
N THR A 454 -17.65 -15.27 15.30
CA THR A 454 -17.60 -16.48 14.46
C THR A 454 -18.18 -16.24 13.07
N ASN A 455 -17.72 -17.00 12.07
CA ASN A 455 -18.26 -17.00 10.71
C ASN A 455 -19.66 -17.63 10.61
N ASN A 456 -20.11 -18.36 11.64
CA ASN A 456 -21.45 -18.97 11.68
C ASN A 456 -22.59 -17.96 11.84
N GLY A 457 -22.27 -16.69 12.14
CA GLY A 457 -23.23 -15.61 12.24
C GLY A 457 -24.09 -15.63 13.52
N PRO A 458 -25.23 -14.93 13.52
CA PRO A 458 -26.06 -14.70 14.71
C PRO A 458 -26.96 -15.88 15.15
N ASN A 459 -26.84 -17.04 14.50
CA ASN A 459 -27.75 -18.16 14.73
C ASN A 459 -27.66 -18.68 16.18
N GLY A 460 -28.78 -18.62 16.90
CA GLY A 460 -28.88 -19.11 18.29
C GLY A 460 -28.40 -18.12 19.36
N ILE A 461 -27.83 -16.96 18.98
CA ILE A 461 -27.36 -15.93 19.92
C ILE A 461 -28.22 -14.67 19.92
N ILE A 462 -29.25 -14.59 19.06
CA ILE A 462 -30.30 -13.58 19.09
C ILE A 462 -31.63 -14.27 19.42
N SER A 463 -32.44 -13.66 20.28
CA SER A 463 -33.80 -14.13 20.56
C SER A 463 -34.83 -13.00 20.61
N SER A 464 -36.09 -13.35 20.37
CA SER A 464 -37.22 -12.43 20.48
C SER A 464 -38.44 -13.10 21.14
N TYR A 465 -39.22 -12.33 21.88
CA TYR A 465 -40.56 -12.73 22.35
C TYR A 465 -41.61 -12.26 21.32
N GLY A 466 -41.99 -13.16 20.42
CA GLY A 466 -42.83 -12.85 19.24
C GLY A 466 -42.02 -12.79 17.94
N PRO A 467 -42.67 -12.82 16.76
CA PRO A 467 -41.97 -12.76 15.48
C PRO A 467 -41.30 -11.38 15.32
N LEU A 468 -40.00 -11.40 14.98
CA LEU A 468 -39.31 -10.23 14.45
C LEU A 468 -39.85 -9.89 13.05
N ASN A 469 -39.78 -8.61 12.70
CA ASN A 469 -40.08 -8.16 11.34
C ASN A 469 -39.09 -8.73 10.30
N SER A 470 -37.83 -8.90 10.69
CA SER A 470 -36.76 -9.49 9.89
C SER A 470 -35.64 -10.03 10.78
N TRP A 471 -35.18 -11.23 10.49
CA TRP A 471 -33.94 -11.76 11.10
C TRP A 471 -32.73 -11.25 10.32
N PRO A 472 -31.57 -10.98 10.96
CA PRO A 472 -30.36 -10.63 10.26
C PRO A 472 -29.92 -11.78 9.35
N THR A 473 -29.70 -11.47 8.07
CA THR A 473 -29.31 -12.45 7.05
C THR A 473 -27.88 -12.22 6.56
N THR A 474 -27.32 -11.05 6.83
CA THR A 474 -26.01 -10.63 6.35
C THR A 474 -25.12 -10.26 7.52
N TRP A 475 -23.95 -10.88 7.64
CA TRP A 475 -22.98 -10.62 8.72
C TRP A 475 -21.56 -10.66 8.18
N LEU A 476 -20.65 -9.95 8.86
CA LEU A 476 -19.24 -9.93 8.48
C LEU A 476 -18.60 -11.27 8.86
N VAL A 477 -17.69 -11.75 8.01
CA VAL A 477 -16.96 -13.00 8.21
C VAL A 477 -15.46 -12.74 8.19
N LEU A 478 -14.73 -13.48 9.02
CA LEU A 478 -13.27 -13.50 8.99
C LEU A 478 -12.81 -14.30 7.78
N ASN A 479 -12.07 -13.66 6.90
CA ASN A 479 -11.32 -14.26 5.80
C ASN A 479 -9.81 -14.11 6.05
N ILE A 480 -9.02 -14.93 5.36
CA ILE A 480 -7.56 -14.81 5.34
C ILE A 480 -7.05 -14.86 3.91
N ILE A 481 -6.21 -13.89 3.57
CA ILE A 481 -5.62 -13.73 2.25
C ILE A 481 -4.10 -13.74 2.38
N ALA A 482 -3.42 -14.49 1.52
CA ALA A 482 -1.97 -14.43 1.37
C ALA A 482 -1.61 -13.80 0.04
N SER A 483 -0.77 -12.76 0.06
CA SER A 483 -0.37 -12.00 -1.13
C SER A 483 1.13 -11.71 -1.12
N PRO A 484 1.92 -12.35 -2.01
CA PRO A 484 1.53 -13.46 -2.88
C PRO A 484 1.39 -14.79 -2.11
N SER A 485 0.65 -15.76 -2.66
CA SER A 485 0.52 -17.12 -2.11
C SER A 485 1.68 -18.06 -2.50
N LEU A 486 2.60 -17.59 -3.35
CA LEU A 486 3.83 -18.26 -3.75
C LEU A 486 4.99 -17.28 -3.56
N ILE A 487 5.99 -17.69 -2.78
CA ILE A 487 7.22 -16.94 -2.51
C ILE A 487 8.43 -17.84 -2.68
N ASP A 488 9.61 -17.25 -2.88
CA ASP A 488 10.87 -17.97 -2.69
C ASP A 488 11.35 -17.85 -1.24
N SER A 489 12.28 -18.71 -0.85
CA SER A 489 12.97 -18.49 0.42
C SER A 489 13.76 -17.18 0.36
N ASN A 490 13.56 -16.32 1.36
CA ASN A 490 14.05 -14.94 1.50
C ASN A 490 13.17 -13.82 0.89
N THR A 491 12.02 -14.12 0.29
CA THR A 491 10.95 -13.14 0.07
C THR A 491 9.85 -13.28 1.13
N THR A 492 8.87 -12.38 1.09
CA THR A 492 7.81 -12.29 2.10
C THR A 492 6.42 -12.35 1.48
N SER A 493 5.48 -12.97 2.18
CA SER A 493 4.06 -12.91 1.87
C SER A 493 3.34 -12.02 2.89
N THR A 494 2.48 -11.12 2.41
CA THR A 494 1.58 -10.36 3.29
C THR A 494 0.35 -11.22 3.58
N ILE A 495 0.09 -11.46 4.85
CA ILE A 495 -1.05 -12.22 5.34
C ILE A 495 -2.05 -11.21 5.90
N ILE A 496 -3.28 -11.24 5.38
CA ILE A 496 -4.33 -10.28 5.72
C ILE A 496 -5.47 -11.05 6.37
N ALA A 497 -5.77 -10.75 7.63
CA ALA A 497 -7.03 -11.11 8.26
C ALA A 497 -8.06 -10.04 7.92
N ASP A 498 -9.16 -10.45 7.31
CA ASP A 498 -10.11 -9.55 6.67
C ASP A 498 -11.53 -9.75 7.22
N LEU A 499 -12.10 -8.69 7.79
CA LEU A 499 -13.48 -8.61 8.28
C LEU A 499 -14.33 -7.61 7.47
N THR A 500 -13.89 -7.25 6.26
CA THR A 500 -14.59 -6.29 5.37
C THR A 500 -15.57 -6.97 4.42
N HIS A 501 -15.64 -8.29 4.42
CA HIS A 501 -16.57 -9.05 3.59
C HIS A 501 -17.69 -9.67 4.42
N ASP A 502 -18.89 -9.69 3.84
CA ASP A 502 -20.01 -10.42 4.43
C ASP A 502 -20.01 -11.92 4.06
N ASN A 503 -20.91 -12.66 4.71
CA ASN A 503 -21.15 -14.08 4.47
C ASN A 503 -21.62 -14.42 3.04
N GLY A 504 -22.01 -13.42 2.23
CA GLY A 504 -22.28 -13.55 0.79
C GLY A 504 -21.05 -13.30 -0.09
N GLY A 505 -19.92 -12.90 0.50
CA GLY A 505 -18.70 -12.50 -0.22
C GLY A 505 -18.73 -11.08 -0.75
N THR A 506 -19.68 -10.24 -0.32
CA THR A 506 -19.74 -8.83 -0.73
C THR A 506 -18.76 -8.01 0.10
N TYR A 507 -17.94 -7.20 -0.57
CA TYR A 507 -17.05 -6.24 0.07
C TYR A 507 -17.82 -5.02 0.57
N HIS A 508 -17.53 -4.60 1.81
CA HIS A 508 -18.04 -3.39 2.43
C HIS A 508 -16.89 -2.39 2.61
N ASN A 509 -17.04 -1.20 2.03
CA ASN A 509 -16.01 -0.17 2.12
C ASN A 509 -15.95 0.36 3.56
N PRO A 510 -14.78 0.36 4.22
CA PRO A 510 -14.65 0.87 5.59
C PRO A 510 -15.15 2.31 5.78
N THR A 511 -15.22 3.13 4.74
CA THR A 511 -15.80 4.48 4.84
C THR A 511 -17.30 4.48 5.15
N ASP A 512 -18.01 3.40 4.80
CA ASP A 512 -19.43 3.21 5.06
C ASP A 512 -19.69 2.58 6.44
N GLY A 513 -18.62 2.12 7.10
CA GLY A 513 -18.60 1.45 8.40
C GLY A 513 -17.70 0.21 8.39
N HIS A 514 -17.11 -0.13 9.53
CA HIS A 514 -16.28 -1.31 9.72
C HIS A 514 -16.33 -1.79 11.17
N VAL A 515 -15.95 -3.05 11.41
CA VAL A 515 -15.80 -3.57 12.79
C VAL A 515 -14.85 -2.66 13.59
N PRO A 516 -15.05 -2.52 14.92
CA PRO A 516 -14.20 -1.69 15.76
C PRO A 516 -12.70 -1.90 15.52
N ASP A 517 -11.94 -0.82 15.55
CA ASP A 517 -10.49 -0.90 15.52
C ASP A 517 -9.95 -1.49 16.83
N GLY A 518 -8.82 -2.20 16.73
CA GLY A 518 -8.15 -2.81 17.88
C GLY A 518 -8.69 -4.17 18.30
N ILE A 519 -9.59 -4.81 17.53
CA ILE A 519 -9.99 -6.21 17.79
C ILE A 519 -8.75 -7.10 17.64
N PRO A 520 -8.33 -7.86 18.67
CA PRO A 520 -7.11 -8.66 18.61
C PRO A 520 -7.14 -9.73 17.52
N VAL A 521 -6.04 -9.87 16.78
CA VAL A 521 -5.85 -10.92 15.77
C VAL A 521 -4.59 -11.72 16.07
N ASN A 522 -4.74 -13.04 16.21
CA ASN A 522 -3.61 -13.95 16.43
C ASN A 522 -3.25 -14.68 15.14
N PHE A 523 -2.04 -14.43 14.61
CA PHE A 523 -1.53 -15.13 13.43
C PHE A 523 -0.59 -16.26 13.82
N ALA A 524 -0.72 -17.41 13.16
CA ALA A 524 0.19 -18.53 13.35
C ALA A 524 0.60 -19.14 12.00
N THR A 525 1.74 -19.85 11.99
CA THR A 525 2.19 -20.59 10.82
C THR A 525 2.88 -21.90 11.21
N THR A 526 2.75 -22.92 10.37
CA THR A 526 3.47 -24.20 10.52
C THR A 526 4.91 -24.15 10.01
N LEU A 527 5.26 -23.15 9.18
CA LEU A 527 6.58 -23.02 8.58
C LEU A 527 6.98 -21.54 8.43
N GLY A 528 8.20 -21.20 8.85
CA GLY A 528 8.72 -19.84 8.77
C GLY A 528 8.46 -19.02 10.03
N THR A 529 8.51 -17.70 9.90
CA THR A 529 8.24 -16.73 10.96
C THR A 529 7.18 -15.76 10.48
N ILE A 530 6.21 -15.47 11.35
CA ILE A 530 5.14 -14.51 11.10
C ILE A 530 5.25 -13.35 12.10
N THR A 531 5.27 -12.11 11.58
CA THR A 531 5.29 -10.88 12.38
C THR A 531 4.02 -10.07 12.13
N SER A 532 3.28 -9.65 13.16
CA SER A 532 1.93 -9.08 13.02
C SER A 532 1.74 -7.69 13.63
N GLN A 533 0.72 -6.97 13.14
CA GLN A 533 0.00 -5.96 13.91
C GLN A 533 -0.96 -6.64 14.89
N VAL A 534 -1.20 -6.02 16.05
CA VAL A 534 -1.86 -6.67 17.20
C VAL A 534 -3.39 -6.71 17.09
N GLY A 535 -4.00 -5.92 16.19
CA GLY A 535 -5.45 -5.90 15.99
C GLY A 535 -5.92 -5.24 14.69
N THR A 536 -7.23 -5.20 14.49
CA THR A 536 -7.88 -4.62 13.31
C THR A 536 -7.67 -3.12 13.19
N VAL A 537 -7.56 -2.64 11.94
CA VAL A 537 -7.62 -1.23 11.54
C VAL A 537 -8.47 -1.17 10.28
N ASN A 538 -9.56 -0.40 10.28
CA ASN A 538 -10.53 -0.35 9.18
C ASN A 538 -11.04 -1.74 8.76
N GLY A 539 -11.22 -2.63 9.73
CA GLY A 539 -11.71 -4.00 9.50
C GLY A 539 -10.68 -5.01 8.98
N VAL A 540 -9.39 -4.66 8.91
CA VAL A 540 -8.33 -5.60 8.50
C VAL A 540 -7.15 -5.62 9.47
N ALA A 541 -6.44 -6.75 9.57
CA ALA A 541 -5.16 -6.83 10.25
C ALA A 541 -4.13 -7.52 9.36
N ASN A 542 -2.89 -7.01 9.36
CA ASN A 542 -1.83 -7.50 8.50
C ASN A 542 -0.70 -8.16 9.30
N ALA A 543 -0.14 -9.22 8.72
CA ALA A 543 1.08 -9.87 9.15
C ALA A 543 2.00 -10.16 7.97
N THR A 544 3.27 -10.40 8.24
CA THR A 544 4.29 -10.72 7.24
C THR A 544 4.84 -12.10 7.53
N LEU A 545 4.66 -13.03 6.59
CA LEU A 545 5.29 -14.34 6.60
C LEU A 545 6.63 -14.28 5.87
N SER A 546 7.66 -14.87 6.47
CA SER A 546 8.96 -15.08 5.85
C SER A 546 9.50 -16.46 6.20
N SER A 547 10.30 -17.05 5.31
CA SER A 547 10.98 -18.32 5.59
C SER A 547 12.31 -18.42 4.85
N VAL A 548 13.27 -19.09 5.49
CA VAL A 548 14.57 -19.47 4.90
C VAL A 548 14.61 -20.94 4.47
N VAL A 549 13.53 -21.69 4.74
CA VAL A 549 13.37 -23.10 4.38
C VAL A 549 12.16 -23.24 3.45
N THR A 550 12.31 -24.03 2.40
CA THR A 550 11.23 -24.32 1.44
C THR A 550 10.21 -25.30 2.01
N GLY A 551 8.95 -25.16 1.60
CA GLY A 551 7.85 -26.03 1.99
C GLY A 551 6.50 -25.30 1.92
N LEU A 552 5.44 -26.02 2.26
CA LEU A 552 4.09 -25.46 2.33
C LEU A 552 3.83 -24.93 3.74
N ALA A 553 3.70 -23.61 3.88
CA ALA A 553 3.28 -22.98 5.12
C ALA A 553 1.75 -22.96 5.19
N ASP A 554 1.18 -23.65 6.17
CA ASP A 554 -0.21 -23.42 6.59
C ASP A 554 -0.20 -22.21 7.53
N VAL A 555 -0.95 -21.17 7.18
CA VAL A 555 -1.01 -19.90 7.89
C VAL A 555 -2.44 -19.71 8.37
N SER A 556 -2.58 -19.41 9.66
CA SER A 556 -3.88 -19.14 10.25
C SER A 556 -3.99 -17.73 10.82
N ALA A 557 -5.21 -17.22 10.83
CA ALA A 557 -5.60 -16.03 11.56
C ALA A 557 -6.77 -16.40 12.46
N THR A 558 -6.65 -16.06 13.74
CA THR A 558 -7.69 -16.26 14.75
C THR A 558 -8.17 -14.92 15.26
N VAL A 559 -9.47 -14.68 15.14
CA VAL A 559 -10.18 -13.56 15.77
C VAL A 559 -11.26 -14.15 16.65
N ASP A 560 -11.30 -13.76 17.92
CA ASP A 560 -12.25 -14.30 18.90
C ASP A 560 -12.24 -15.84 18.91
N SER A 561 -13.36 -16.48 18.52
CA SER A 561 -13.49 -17.94 18.44
C SER A 561 -13.28 -18.51 17.03
N GLN A 562 -13.09 -17.65 16.02
CA GLN A 562 -12.93 -18.08 14.64
C GLN A 562 -11.47 -18.21 14.28
N THR A 563 -11.10 -19.35 13.70
CA THR A 563 -9.82 -19.52 13.02
C THR A 563 -10.07 -19.80 11.54
N VAL A 564 -9.31 -19.16 10.67
CA VAL A 564 -9.29 -19.41 9.22
C VAL A 564 -7.87 -19.70 8.76
N HIS A 565 -7.74 -20.43 7.66
CA HIS A 565 -6.47 -20.89 7.13
C HIS A 565 -6.27 -20.52 5.66
N THR A 566 -5.02 -20.28 5.29
CA THR A 566 -4.57 -20.22 3.89
C THR A 566 -3.18 -20.84 3.79
N SER A 567 -2.77 -21.19 2.57
CA SER A 567 -1.46 -21.79 2.32
C SER A 567 -0.56 -20.86 1.55
N VAL A 568 0.72 -20.82 1.93
CA VAL A 568 1.79 -20.15 1.18
C VAL A 568 2.83 -21.19 0.77
N SER A 569 3.06 -21.34 -0.54
CA SER A 569 4.15 -22.17 -1.06
C SER A 569 5.46 -21.40 -1.00
N ILE A 570 6.48 -21.95 -0.35
CA ILE A 570 7.82 -21.39 -0.28
C ILE A 570 8.74 -22.31 -1.08
N ASP A 571 9.14 -21.88 -2.26
CA ASP A 571 9.85 -22.70 -3.24
C ASP A 571 11.27 -22.16 -3.54
N PHE A 572 12.03 -22.86 -4.38
CA PHE A 572 13.42 -22.50 -4.66
C PHE A 572 13.53 -21.36 -5.66
N SER A 573 14.38 -20.38 -5.36
CA SER A 573 14.77 -19.38 -6.36
C SER A 573 15.77 -19.95 -7.37
N ILE A 574 15.79 -19.40 -8.59
CA ILE A 574 16.79 -19.71 -9.61
C ILE A 574 18.22 -19.48 -9.08
N SER A 575 18.43 -18.44 -8.28
CA SER A 575 19.74 -18.13 -7.69
C SER A 575 20.25 -19.24 -6.77
N GLN A 576 19.37 -19.84 -5.96
CA GLN A 576 19.77 -20.96 -5.08
C GLN A 576 20.10 -22.22 -5.88
N ILE A 577 19.39 -22.46 -6.97
CA ILE A 577 19.65 -23.59 -7.86
C ILE A 577 21.00 -23.40 -8.57
N ILE A 578 21.33 -22.19 -9.03
CA ILE A 578 22.62 -21.85 -9.63
C ILE A 578 23.77 -22.04 -8.62
N ASP A 579 23.62 -21.53 -7.40
CA ASP A 579 24.60 -21.68 -6.33
C ASP A 579 24.86 -23.16 -5.98
N ALA A 580 23.79 -23.97 -5.92
CA ALA A 580 23.92 -25.42 -5.79
C ALA A 580 24.62 -26.07 -7.00
N ALA A 581 24.30 -25.64 -8.22
CA ALA A 581 24.91 -26.11 -9.45
C ALA A 581 26.44 -25.90 -9.44
N GLN A 582 26.91 -24.75 -8.96
CA GLN A 582 28.34 -24.46 -8.84
C GLN A 582 29.05 -25.38 -7.85
N ARG A 583 28.44 -25.62 -6.69
CA ARG A 583 28.99 -26.57 -5.69
C ARG A 583 29.08 -27.98 -6.27
N ILE A 584 28.04 -28.44 -6.96
CA ILE A 584 28.02 -29.77 -7.59
C ILE A 584 29.07 -29.83 -8.70
N ASN A 585 29.15 -28.81 -9.57
CA ASN A 585 30.14 -28.76 -10.64
C ASN A 585 31.56 -28.90 -10.07
N LYS A 586 31.90 -28.08 -9.07
CA LYS A 586 33.21 -28.13 -8.39
C LYS A 586 33.48 -29.48 -7.74
N PHE A 587 32.46 -30.10 -7.13
CA PHE A 587 32.58 -31.43 -6.54
C PHE A 587 32.90 -32.49 -7.61
N ILE A 588 32.16 -32.51 -8.73
CA ILE A 588 32.37 -33.45 -9.83
C ILE A 588 33.77 -33.27 -10.42
N GLU A 589 34.18 -32.02 -10.67
CA GLU A 589 35.49 -31.72 -11.24
C GLU A 589 36.65 -32.16 -10.34
N THR A 590 36.47 -32.09 -9.02
CA THR A 590 37.47 -32.53 -8.04
C THR A 590 37.47 -34.05 -7.87
N ASN A 591 36.31 -34.65 -7.70
CA ASN A 591 36.17 -36.04 -7.24
C ASN A 591 35.90 -37.06 -8.36
N LYS A 592 35.66 -36.58 -9.59
CA LYS A 592 35.37 -37.40 -10.79
C LYS A 592 34.16 -38.34 -10.63
N LYS A 593 33.23 -37.98 -9.75
CA LYS A 593 31.98 -38.70 -9.46
C LYS A 593 30.88 -37.73 -9.01
N LEU A 594 29.62 -38.14 -9.11
CA LEU A 594 28.50 -37.37 -8.56
C LEU A 594 28.50 -37.42 -7.02
N PRO A 595 28.07 -36.33 -6.34
CA PRO A 595 27.73 -36.39 -4.92
C PRO A 595 26.40 -37.14 -4.72
N THR A 596 26.15 -37.66 -3.52
CA THR A 596 24.89 -38.35 -3.19
C THR A 596 23.73 -37.36 -3.01
N TYR A 597 24.00 -36.21 -2.41
CA TYR A 597 23.06 -35.12 -2.17
C TYR A 597 23.76 -33.76 -2.20
N VAL A 598 22.96 -32.69 -2.33
CA VAL A 598 23.35 -31.29 -2.16
C VAL A 598 22.38 -30.62 -1.20
N ILE A 599 22.84 -29.64 -0.42
CA ILE A 599 21.95 -28.79 0.37
C ILE A 599 21.58 -27.55 -0.46
N ILE A 600 20.28 -27.30 -0.60
CA ILE A 600 19.69 -26.13 -1.26
C ILE A 600 18.66 -25.55 -0.30
N GLY A 601 18.76 -24.27 0.08
CA GLY A 601 17.79 -23.65 1.00
C GLY A 601 17.56 -24.43 2.31
N GLY A 602 18.58 -25.12 2.83
CA GLY A 602 18.49 -25.96 4.03
C GLY A 602 17.93 -27.38 3.82
N VAL A 603 17.46 -27.72 2.61
CA VAL A 603 16.88 -29.04 2.28
C VAL A 603 17.93 -29.95 1.64
N SER A 604 17.94 -31.23 2.01
CA SER A 604 18.77 -32.26 1.38
C SER A 604 18.13 -32.77 0.09
N VAL A 605 18.79 -32.48 -1.03
CA VAL A 605 18.31 -32.74 -2.39
C VAL A 605 19.22 -33.77 -3.05
N ASN A 606 18.66 -34.92 -3.48
CA ASN A 606 19.41 -35.92 -4.24
C ASN A 606 19.67 -35.43 -5.69
N MET A 607 20.58 -36.09 -6.42
CA MET A 607 20.95 -35.63 -7.77
C MET A 607 19.84 -35.73 -8.83
N ALA A 608 18.82 -36.57 -8.63
CA ALA A 608 17.68 -36.64 -9.54
C ALA A 608 16.79 -35.41 -9.34
N LYS A 609 16.43 -35.13 -8.08
CA LYS A 609 15.68 -33.92 -7.71
C LYS A 609 16.41 -32.65 -8.15
N PHE A 610 17.74 -32.60 -7.97
CA PHE A 610 18.54 -31.47 -8.44
C PHE A 610 18.54 -31.35 -9.97
N LEU A 611 18.64 -32.46 -10.72
CA LEU A 611 18.57 -32.43 -12.18
C LEU A 611 17.25 -31.79 -12.63
N HIS A 612 16.14 -32.13 -11.98
CA HIS A 612 14.84 -31.56 -12.28
C HIS A 612 14.81 -30.04 -12.07
N LEU A 613 15.31 -29.56 -10.91
CA LEU A 613 15.45 -28.13 -10.63
C LEU A 613 16.35 -27.43 -11.66
N ALA A 614 17.46 -28.06 -12.05
CA ALA A 614 18.44 -27.47 -12.95
C ALA A 614 17.93 -27.32 -14.38
N VAL A 615 17.15 -28.29 -14.88
CA VAL A 615 16.55 -28.20 -16.22
C VAL A 615 15.41 -27.18 -16.27
N GLN A 616 14.58 -27.11 -15.21
CA GLN A 616 13.55 -26.08 -15.08
C GLN A 616 14.16 -24.68 -14.99
N ALA A 617 15.21 -24.49 -14.17
CA ALA A 617 15.92 -23.22 -14.09
C ALA A 617 16.56 -22.83 -15.42
N THR A 618 17.11 -23.78 -16.18
CA THR A 618 17.69 -23.50 -17.51
C THR A 618 16.63 -23.00 -18.49
N ASP A 619 15.45 -23.62 -18.50
CA ASP A 619 14.32 -23.22 -19.34
C ASP A 619 13.72 -21.87 -18.90
N GLN A 620 13.53 -21.64 -17.60
CA GLN A 620 13.07 -20.36 -17.06
C GLN A 620 14.03 -19.21 -17.37
N ILE A 621 15.34 -19.41 -17.22
CA ILE A 621 16.37 -18.42 -17.60
C ILE A 621 16.27 -18.10 -19.10
N HIS A 622 16.07 -19.11 -19.96
CA HIS A 622 15.92 -18.89 -21.40
C HIS A 622 14.69 -18.03 -21.73
N ASN A 623 13.61 -18.19 -20.97
CA ASN A 623 12.34 -17.49 -21.17
C ASN A 623 12.20 -16.18 -20.37
N ASN A 624 13.22 -15.76 -19.60
CA ASN A 624 13.16 -14.64 -18.65
C ASN A 624 12.05 -14.79 -17.57
N ASP A 625 11.78 -16.02 -17.16
CA ASP A 625 10.87 -16.35 -16.07
C ASP A 625 11.67 -16.46 -14.75
N ASN A 626 11.15 -15.87 -13.68
CA ASN A 626 11.75 -15.90 -12.34
C ASN A 626 10.83 -16.55 -11.29
N THR A 627 9.78 -17.26 -11.73
CA THR A 627 8.86 -17.94 -10.83
C THR A 627 9.60 -18.98 -9.98
N PRO A 628 9.38 -19.02 -8.65
CA PRO A 628 10.01 -20.02 -7.79
C PRO A 628 9.70 -21.46 -8.25
N ILE A 629 10.71 -22.34 -8.17
CA ILE A 629 10.61 -23.73 -8.65
C ILE A 629 10.38 -24.68 -7.48
N ALA A 630 9.27 -25.41 -7.53
CA ALA A 630 8.90 -26.40 -6.52
C ALA A 630 9.78 -27.66 -6.59
N LEU A 631 10.11 -28.21 -5.42
CA LEU A 631 10.86 -29.46 -5.32
C LEU A 631 9.98 -30.67 -5.64
N GLN A 632 10.34 -31.43 -6.65
CA GLN A 632 9.66 -32.68 -6.99
C GLN A 632 10.29 -33.89 -6.28
N ASN A 633 9.49 -34.92 -6.04
CA ASN A 633 9.92 -36.14 -5.33
C ASN A 633 10.51 -37.18 -6.28
N ASP A 634 11.57 -36.80 -7.00
CA ASP A 634 12.17 -37.66 -8.01
C ASP A 634 13.16 -38.69 -7.47
N ASN A 635 13.07 -39.89 -8.05
CA ASN A 635 13.97 -41.00 -7.78
C ASN A 635 15.16 -41.03 -8.73
N ILE A 636 16.29 -41.55 -8.24
CA ILE A 636 17.46 -41.87 -9.07
C ILE A 636 17.09 -43.06 -9.98
N PRO A 637 17.50 -43.07 -11.27
CA PRO A 637 17.24 -44.20 -12.15
C PRO A 637 17.96 -45.47 -11.67
N GLY A 638 17.32 -46.63 -11.85
CA GLY A 638 17.89 -47.93 -11.44
C GLY A 638 19.14 -48.34 -12.23
N PHE A 639 19.39 -47.72 -13.38
CA PHE A 639 20.58 -47.90 -14.22
C PHE A 639 20.89 -46.60 -14.97
N SER A 640 22.05 -46.51 -15.62
CA SER A 640 22.41 -45.41 -16.53
C SER A 640 23.07 -46.03 -17.76
N GLU A 641 22.69 -45.57 -18.96
CA GLU A 641 23.24 -46.03 -20.24
C GLU A 641 23.88 -44.86 -20.98
N GLU A 642 25.11 -45.03 -21.48
CA GLU A 642 25.81 -43.99 -22.23
C GLU A 642 26.46 -44.54 -23.50
N GLN A 643 26.18 -43.86 -24.62
CA GLN A 643 26.79 -44.09 -25.94
C GLN A 643 26.99 -42.71 -26.59
N LEU A 644 27.77 -41.86 -25.92
CA LEU A 644 27.96 -40.46 -26.28
C LEU A 644 29.27 -40.25 -27.05
N ASN A 645 29.22 -39.55 -28.18
CA ASN A 645 30.41 -39.01 -28.83
C ASN A 645 30.74 -37.63 -28.27
N SER A 646 32.04 -37.30 -28.20
CA SER A 646 32.45 -35.96 -27.78
C SER A 646 32.13 -34.94 -28.87
N GLY A 647 31.61 -33.77 -28.51
CA GLY A 647 31.24 -32.73 -29.46
C GLY A 647 30.61 -31.52 -28.79
N SER A 648 30.12 -30.58 -29.59
CA SER A 648 29.43 -29.38 -29.12
C SER A 648 27.92 -29.52 -29.27
N VAL A 649 27.18 -29.02 -28.28
CA VAL A 649 25.71 -28.97 -28.24
C VAL A 649 25.30 -27.51 -28.21
N THR A 650 24.40 -27.07 -29.10
CA THR A 650 24.00 -25.65 -29.19
C THR A 650 23.01 -25.26 -28.09
N LEU A 651 22.82 -23.95 -27.87
CA LEU A 651 21.78 -23.40 -27.00
C LEU A 651 20.40 -24.01 -27.26
N ALA A 652 19.99 -24.08 -28.54
CA ALA A 652 18.71 -24.65 -28.92
C ALA A 652 18.62 -26.14 -28.53
N ASP A 653 19.68 -26.91 -28.77
CA ASP A 653 19.68 -28.35 -28.52
C ASP A 653 19.65 -28.68 -27.02
N TYR A 654 20.40 -27.96 -26.18
CA TYR A 654 20.38 -28.24 -24.75
C TYR A 654 19.16 -27.66 -24.04
N VAL A 655 18.51 -26.62 -24.57
CA VAL A 655 17.22 -26.14 -24.03
C VAL A 655 16.09 -27.11 -24.39
N ASP A 656 16.02 -27.58 -25.65
CA ASP A 656 15.11 -28.68 -26.04
C ASP A 656 15.32 -29.91 -25.15
N PHE A 657 16.58 -30.27 -24.92
CA PHE A 657 16.89 -31.41 -24.07
C PHE A 657 16.46 -31.19 -22.62
N ALA A 658 16.55 -29.97 -22.09
CA ALA A 658 16.11 -29.62 -20.74
C ALA A 658 14.60 -29.83 -20.61
N GLN A 659 13.84 -29.36 -21.60
CA GLN A 659 12.38 -29.54 -21.67
C GLN A 659 11.98 -31.01 -21.76
N ARG A 660 12.69 -31.82 -22.56
CA ARG A 660 12.45 -33.27 -22.64
C ARG A 660 12.74 -34.01 -21.33
N ILE A 661 13.81 -33.64 -20.62
CA ILE A 661 14.09 -34.18 -19.28
C ILE A 661 12.98 -33.76 -18.32
N ASN A 662 12.60 -32.49 -18.30
CA ASN A 662 11.53 -31.97 -17.46
C ASN A 662 10.21 -32.73 -17.68
N GLY A 663 9.78 -32.90 -18.94
CA GLY A 663 8.59 -33.68 -19.29
C GLY A 663 8.67 -35.13 -18.80
N TYR A 664 9.79 -35.81 -19.04
CA TYR A 664 9.98 -37.17 -18.54
C TYR A 664 9.88 -37.27 -17.01
N MET A 665 10.52 -36.34 -16.29
CA MET A 665 10.54 -36.37 -14.82
C MET A 665 9.18 -36.03 -14.21
N ASN A 666 8.42 -35.11 -14.82
CA ASN A 666 7.04 -34.82 -14.43
C ASN A 666 6.12 -36.05 -14.59
N ASP A 667 6.30 -36.82 -15.66
CA ASP A 667 5.46 -38.00 -15.93
C ASP A 667 5.84 -39.23 -15.07
N ASN A 668 7.13 -39.38 -14.73
CA ASN A 668 7.65 -40.63 -14.16
C ASN A 668 8.11 -40.52 -12.70
N HIS A 669 8.25 -39.30 -12.16
CA HIS A 669 8.86 -39.04 -10.84
C HIS A 669 10.22 -39.74 -10.65
N GLN A 670 11.00 -39.79 -11.73
CA GLN A 670 12.31 -40.44 -11.81
C GLN A 670 13.16 -39.74 -12.88
N ALA A 671 14.45 -39.52 -12.59
CA ALA A 671 15.36 -38.98 -13.61
C ALA A 671 15.62 -40.00 -14.73
N PRO A 672 15.70 -39.58 -16.00
CA PRO A 672 15.87 -40.51 -17.11
C PRO A 672 17.24 -41.21 -17.04
N PRO A 673 17.31 -42.53 -17.27
CA PRO A 673 18.57 -43.27 -17.29
C PRO A 673 19.51 -42.81 -18.42
N TYR A 674 18.94 -42.29 -19.51
CA TYR A 674 19.63 -41.69 -20.64
C TYR A 674 18.70 -40.75 -21.42
N GLY A 675 19.27 -39.90 -22.27
CA GLY A 675 18.54 -39.09 -23.25
C GLY A 675 19.25 -39.09 -24.61
N TYR A 676 18.55 -38.65 -25.66
CA TYR A 676 19.14 -38.51 -26.99
C TYR A 676 19.45 -37.05 -27.32
N ILE A 677 20.68 -36.81 -27.76
CA ILE A 677 21.14 -35.58 -28.38
C ILE A 677 21.85 -35.95 -29.70
N GLY A 678 22.13 -34.97 -30.57
CA GLY A 678 22.76 -35.22 -31.90
C GLY A 678 24.11 -35.96 -31.86
N LEU A 679 24.70 -36.15 -30.68
CA LEU A 679 25.97 -36.83 -30.43
C LEU A 679 25.82 -38.27 -29.88
N GLY A 680 24.60 -38.75 -29.65
CA GLY A 680 24.31 -40.11 -29.16
C GLY A 680 23.50 -40.14 -27.87
N LYS A 681 23.56 -41.27 -27.15
CA LYS A 681 22.87 -41.45 -25.85
C LYS A 681 23.69 -40.83 -24.73
N ILE A 682 23.17 -39.80 -24.07
CA ILE A 682 23.78 -39.16 -22.90
C ILE A 682 23.23 -39.77 -21.61
N GLY A 683 24.10 -40.37 -20.79
CA GLY A 683 23.70 -41.05 -19.54
C GLY A 683 23.39 -40.08 -18.41
N TYR A 684 22.72 -40.56 -17.35
CA TYR A 684 22.28 -39.76 -16.20
C TYR A 684 23.39 -38.87 -15.59
N GLN A 685 24.61 -39.41 -15.41
CA GLN A 685 25.73 -38.65 -14.85
C GLN A 685 26.15 -37.48 -15.75
N SER A 686 26.18 -37.71 -17.06
CA SER A 686 26.50 -36.67 -18.04
C SER A 686 25.41 -35.60 -18.12
N GLN A 687 24.13 -35.97 -17.93
CA GLN A 687 23.02 -35.01 -17.88
C GLN A 687 23.16 -34.05 -16.68
N VAL A 688 23.40 -34.59 -15.48
CA VAL A 688 23.65 -33.76 -14.27
C VAL A 688 24.87 -32.86 -14.48
N TYR A 689 25.97 -33.41 -15.02
CA TYR A 689 27.18 -32.62 -15.26
C TYR A 689 27.00 -31.53 -16.34
N LEU A 690 26.19 -31.79 -17.36
CA LEU A 690 25.84 -30.83 -18.40
C LEU A 690 25.14 -29.60 -17.80
N TYR A 691 24.03 -29.80 -17.08
CA TYR A 691 23.25 -28.67 -16.55
C TYR A 691 23.92 -27.95 -15.39
N THR A 692 24.73 -28.64 -14.58
CA THR A 692 25.56 -27.96 -13.57
C THR A 692 26.58 -27.03 -14.22
N ARG A 693 27.20 -27.43 -15.34
CA ARG A 693 28.12 -26.58 -16.10
C ARG A 693 27.41 -25.42 -16.79
N ILE A 694 26.26 -25.66 -17.42
CA ILE A 694 25.48 -24.59 -18.07
C ILE A 694 25.13 -23.50 -17.06
N LEU A 695 24.57 -23.86 -15.90
CA LEU A 695 24.21 -22.89 -14.85
C LEU A 695 25.45 -22.24 -14.22
N SER A 696 26.56 -22.98 -14.08
CA SER A 696 27.83 -22.41 -13.61
C SER A 696 28.38 -21.36 -14.58
N ILE A 697 28.30 -21.60 -15.90
CA ILE A 697 28.71 -20.63 -16.92
C ILE A 697 27.80 -19.40 -16.85
N TYR A 698 26.48 -19.59 -16.83
CA TYR A 698 25.50 -18.50 -16.71
C TYR A 698 25.80 -17.57 -15.53
N ASN A 699 26.12 -18.13 -14.36
CA ASN A 699 26.48 -17.33 -13.19
C ASN A 699 27.70 -16.42 -13.40
N THR A 700 28.62 -16.82 -14.29
CA THR A 700 29.85 -16.05 -14.57
C THR A 700 29.69 -15.07 -15.73
N THR A 701 28.86 -15.41 -16.72
CA THR A 701 28.72 -14.63 -17.97
C THR A 701 27.48 -13.74 -17.98
N GLY A 702 26.47 -14.03 -17.15
CA GLY A 702 25.15 -13.38 -17.19
C GLY A 702 24.27 -13.84 -18.35
N SER A 703 24.74 -14.79 -19.17
CA SER A 703 24.01 -15.31 -20.34
C SER A 703 24.23 -16.80 -20.54
N LEU A 704 23.19 -17.52 -20.94
CA LEU A 704 23.31 -18.94 -21.29
C LEU A 704 24.31 -19.11 -22.46
N PRO A 705 25.21 -20.10 -22.43
CA PRO A 705 26.24 -20.27 -23.44
C PRO A 705 25.68 -20.65 -24.82
N SER A 706 26.14 -20.02 -25.91
CA SER A 706 25.65 -20.33 -27.26
C SER A 706 25.87 -21.79 -27.70
N PHE A 707 26.86 -22.45 -27.10
CA PHE A 707 27.06 -23.90 -27.17
C PHE A 707 27.83 -24.39 -25.94
N VAL A 708 27.82 -25.68 -25.68
CA VAL A 708 28.65 -26.34 -24.66
C VAL A 708 29.27 -27.62 -25.22
N THR A 709 30.54 -27.87 -24.87
CA THR A 709 31.18 -29.15 -25.19
C THR A 709 30.72 -30.23 -24.22
N VAL A 710 30.35 -31.39 -24.74
CA VAL A 710 30.02 -32.61 -23.97
C VAL A 710 31.02 -33.72 -24.30
N LYS A 711 31.32 -34.56 -23.30
CA LYS A 711 32.16 -35.75 -23.41
C LYS A 711 31.56 -36.85 -22.54
N PRO A 712 31.83 -38.14 -22.82
CA PRO A 712 31.44 -39.23 -21.94
C PRO A 712 31.88 -39.02 -20.49
N PHE A 713 31.03 -39.38 -19.52
CA PHE A 713 31.32 -39.24 -18.09
C PHE A 713 32.36 -40.28 -17.67
N THR A 714 33.63 -39.92 -17.77
CA THR A 714 34.76 -40.75 -17.35
C THR A 714 35.79 -39.90 -16.61
N PRO A 715 36.56 -40.46 -15.66
CA PRO A 715 37.58 -39.70 -14.94
C PRO A 715 38.57 -38.94 -15.83
N PRO A 716 39.04 -39.47 -16.98
CA PRO A 716 39.92 -38.74 -17.89
C PRO A 716 39.29 -37.52 -18.58
N ASN A 717 37.96 -37.51 -18.75
CA ASN A 717 37.26 -36.44 -19.47
C ASN A 717 36.89 -35.25 -18.58
N ILE A 718 37.00 -35.38 -17.26
CA ILE A 718 36.59 -34.37 -16.27
C ILE A 718 37.85 -33.68 -15.74
N PRO A 719 37.95 -32.33 -15.71
CA PRO A 719 36.92 -31.35 -16.09
C PRO A 719 36.79 -31.18 -17.61
N ILE A 720 35.56 -30.95 -18.08
CA ILE A 720 35.34 -30.51 -19.46
C ILE A 720 35.44 -28.98 -19.49
N LEU A 721 36.57 -28.47 -19.97
CA LEU A 721 36.81 -27.03 -20.08
C LEU A 721 35.91 -26.40 -21.17
N TYR A 722 35.24 -25.30 -20.83
CA TYR A 722 34.56 -24.46 -21.80
C TYR A 722 35.58 -23.57 -22.51
N THR A 723 35.63 -23.62 -23.84
CA THR A 723 36.44 -22.72 -24.67
C THR A 723 35.51 -21.88 -25.53
N PRO A 724 35.46 -20.55 -25.32
CA PRO A 724 34.59 -19.68 -26.12
C PRO A 724 35.06 -19.63 -27.59
N PRO A 725 34.13 -19.48 -28.55
CA PRO A 725 34.45 -19.45 -29.98
C PRO A 725 35.23 -18.20 -30.36
N VAL A 726 36.15 -18.32 -31.32
CA VAL A 726 36.86 -17.17 -31.92
C VAL A 726 36.01 -16.59 -33.04
N THR A 727 35.61 -15.32 -32.92
CA THR A 727 34.82 -14.60 -33.93
C THR A 727 35.51 -13.29 -34.33
N PHE A 728 35.25 -12.81 -35.54
CA PHE A 728 35.78 -11.54 -36.06
C PHE A 728 34.69 -10.67 -36.66
N THR A 729 34.72 -9.36 -36.42
CA THR A 729 33.78 -8.43 -37.09
C THR A 729 34.13 -8.26 -38.58
N PRO A 730 33.16 -7.89 -39.44
CA PRO A 730 33.46 -7.57 -40.84
C PRO A 730 34.56 -6.52 -41.02
N GLU A 731 34.65 -5.54 -40.11
CA GLU A 731 35.70 -4.51 -40.11
C GLU A 731 37.10 -5.07 -39.83
N GLN A 732 37.23 -6.00 -38.88
CA GLN A 732 38.50 -6.69 -38.60
C GLN A 732 38.96 -7.50 -39.81
N ILE A 733 38.01 -8.12 -40.53
CA ILE A 733 38.27 -8.87 -41.75
C ILE A 733 38.67 -7.95 -42.91
N VAL A 734 38.02 -6.79 -43.06
CA VAL A 734 38.41 -5.74 -44.03
C VAL A 734 39.83 -5.27 -43.78
N THR A 735 40.20 -5.01 -42.53
CA THR A 735 41.56 -4.59 -42.15
C THR A 735 42.59 -5.65 -42.54
N ALA A 736 42.30 -6.92 -42.24
CA ALA A 736 43.15 -8.04 -42.65
C ALA A 736 43.22 -8.21 -44.17
N ALA A 737 42.12 -7.93 -44.89
CA ALA A 737 42.10 -7.95 -46.35
C ALA A 737 43.03 -6.89 -46.96
N VAL A 738 43.06 -5.68 -46.42
CA VAL A 738 43.99 -4.63 -46.90
C VAL A 738 45.45 -5.05 -46.71
N ALA A 739 45.79 -5.62 -45.55
CA ALA A 739 47.13 -6.13 -45.29
C ALA A 739 47.51 -7.30 -46.22
N LEU A 740 46.57 -8.21 -46.46
CA LEU A 740 46.75 -9.34 -47.36
C LEU A 740 46.88 -8.87 -48.82
N GLN A 741 46.12 -7.87 -49.25
CA GLN A 741 46.25 -7.27 -50.58
C GLN A 741 47.67 -6.75 -50.78
N ASN A 742 48.15 -5.90 -49.87
CA ASN A 742 49.48 -5.30 -49.97
C ASN A 742 50.57 -6.38 -50.00
N THR A 743 50.40 -7.45 -49.23
CA THR A 743 51.32 -8.59 -49.22
C THR A 743 51.33 -9.33 -50.56
N ILE A 744 50.16 -9.64 -51.13
CA ILE A 744 50.04 -10.31 -52.43
C ILE A 744 50.59 -9.41 -53.54
N GLU A 745 50.28 -8.12 -53.52
CA GLU A 745 50.73 -7.16 -54.53
C GLU A 745 52.23 -6.89 -54.47
N THR A 746 52.84 -6.99 -53.29
CA THR A 746 54.30 -6.85 -53.12
C THR A 746 55.03 -8.13 -53.49
N THR A 747 54.61 -9.28 -52.95
CA THR A 747 55.32 -10.56 -53.11
C THR A 747 54.97 -11.29 -54.40
N LYS A 748 53.87 -10.91 -55.06
CA LYS A 748 53.28 -11.61 -56.21
C LYS A 748 52.93 -13.08 -55.92
N SER A 749 52.70 -13.41 -54.65
CA SER A 749 52.39 -14.76 -54.17
C SER A 749 51.37 -14.70 -53.02
N ILE A 750 50.69 -15.81 -52.74
CA ILE A 750 49.70 -15.88 -51.64
C ILE A 750 50.35 -16.51 -50.40
N PRO A 751 50.37 -15.83 -49.25
CA PRO A 751 50.91 -16.38 -48.02
C PRO A 751 50.05 -17.53 -47.49
N ASN A 752 50.64 -18.39 -46.65
CA ASN A 752 49.91 -19.52 -46.05
C ASN A 752 48.93 -19.08 -44.95
N THR A 753 49.20 -17.94 -44.31
CA THR A 753 48.43 -17.40 -43.19
C THR A 753 48.26 -15.90 -43.30
N VAL A 754 47.22 -15.39 -42.66
CA VAL A 754 46.94 -13.96 -42.47
C VAL A 754 46.63 -13.71 -41.00
N THR A 755 46.99 -12.54 -40.49
CA THR A 755 46.65 -12.14 -39.13
C THR A 755 45.34 -11.36 -39.14
N VAL A 756 44.33 -11.85 -38.43
CA VAL A 756 43.04 -11.16 -38.22
C VAL A 756 42.94 -10.79 -36.75
N ASN A 757 42.93 -9.49 -36.44
CA ASN A 757 42.87 -8.96 -35.07
C ASN A 757 43.86 -9.65 -34.08
N GLY A 758 45.11 -9.86 -34.51
CA GLY A 758 46.16 -10.51 -33.71
C GLY A 758 46.14 -12.04 -33.70
N VAL A 759 45.12 -12.68 -34.27
CA VAL A 759 45.02 -14.15 -34.40
C VAL A 759 45.59 -14.59 -35.75
N THR A 760 46.43 -15.62 -35.75
CA THR A 760 46.95 -16.22 -37.01
C THR A 760 45.90 -17.18 -37.59
N VAL A 761 45.45 -16.89 -38.80
CA VAL A 761 44.38 -17.60 -39.53
C VAL A 761 44.95 -18.14 -40.85
N TYR A 762 44.61 -19.37 -41.24
CA TYR A 762 45.03 -19.88 -42.56
C TYR A 762 44.33 -19.14 -43.69
N THR A 763 44.99 -18.97 -44.83
CA THR A 763 44.40 -18.21 -45.95
C THR A 763 43.13 -18.88 -46.52
N SER A 764 42.96 -20.20 -46.34
CA SER A 764 41.69 -20.91 -46.60
C SER A 764 40.58 -20.41 -45.68
N GLN A 765 40.81 -20.42 -44.37
CA GLN A 765 39.87 -19.92 -43.36
C GLN A 765 39.54 -18.43 -43.58
N PHE A 766 40.54 -17.64 -43.98
CA PHE A 766 40.31 -16.24 -44.31
C PHE A 766 39.45 -16.03 -45.55
N LEU A 767 39.56 -16.88 -46.58
CA LEU A 767 38.66 -16.83 -47.73
C LEU A 767 37.19 -16.98 -47.27
N HIS A 768 36.93 -17.88 -46.34
CA HIS A 768 35.59 -18.09 -45.77
C HIS A 768 35.09 -16.86 -44.99
N LEU A 769 35.97 -16.25 -44.18
CA LEU A 769 35.67 -15.00 -43.47
C LEU A 769 35.39 -13.86 -44.47
N ALA A 770 36.20 -13.74 -45.52
CA ALA A 770 36.13 -12.67 -46.50
C ALA A 770 34.85 -12.75 -47.34
N THR A 771 34.42 -13.93 -47.77
CA THR A 771 33.18 -14.09 -48.55
C THR A 771 31.95 -13.78 -47.71
N GLN A 772 31.92 -14.22 -46.45
CA GLN A 772 30.86 -13.86 -45.50
C GLN A 772 30.83 -12.36 -45.22
N ALA A 773 32.00 -11.73 -45.02
CA ALA A 773 32.10 -10.29 -44.80
C ALA A 773 31.57 -9.50 -46.01
N VAL A 774 31.90 -9.88 -47.24
CA VAL A 774 31.39 -9.21 -48.44
C VAL A 774 29.86 -9.27 -48.52
N THR A 775 29.25 -10.43 -48.22
CA THR A 775 27.78 -10.56 -48.18
C THR A 775 27.15 -9.75 -47.04
N GLN A 776 27.77 -9.74 -45.86
CA GLN A 776 27.29 -8.95 -44.72
C GLN A 776 27.36 -7.44 -44.98
N LEU A 777 28.46 -6.95 -45.57
CA LEU A 777 28.65 -5.53 -45.88
C LEU A 777 27.65 -5.01 -46.92
N LYS A 778 27.22 -5.84 -47.88
CA LYS A 778 26.13 -5.48 -48.81
C LYS A 778 24.83 -5.17 -48.07
N ASN A 779 24.56 -5.92 -47.00
CA ASN A 779 23.34 -5.82 -46.20
C ASN A 779 23.51 -4.91 -44.97
N LYS A 780 24.65 -4.22 -44.82
CA LYS A 780 25.00 -3.42 -43.63
C LYS A 780 24.92 -4.21 -42.31
N ASN A 781 25.22 -5.51 -42.36
CA ASN A 781 25.28 -6.38 -41.20
C ASN A 781 26.69 -6.37 -40.60
N ASN A 782 26.81 -6.12 -39.29
CA ASN A 782 28.08 -6.07 -38.56
C ASN A 782 28.26 -7.21 -37.55
N ASN A 783 27.44 -8.26 -37.61
CA ASN A 783 27.53 -9.38 -36.68
C ASN A 783 28.89 -10.10 -36.78
N PRO A 784 29.51 -10.49 -35.66
CA PRO A 784 30.76 -11.26 -35.68
C PRO A 784 30.62 -12.56 -36.48
N ILE A 785 31.60 -12.83 -37.33
CA ILE A 785 31.71 -14.03 -38.16
C ILE A 785 32.58 -15.05 -37.43
N LEU A 786 32.09 -16.29 -37.29
CA LEU A 786 32.80 -17.38 -36.64
C LEU A 786 34.00 -17.84 -37.47
N LEU A 787 35.16 -17.99 -36.82
CA LEU A 787 36.31 -18.66 -37.43
C LEU A 787 36.05 -20.17 -37.51
N GLN A 788 35.97 -20.69 -38.73
CA GLN A 788 35.85 -22.12 -38.98
C GLN A 788 37.21 -22.75 -39.28
N ASN A 789 37.33 -24.06 -39.02
CA ASN A 789 38.57 -24.80 -39.23
C ASN A 789 38.67 -25.35 -40.67
N ASP A 790 38.75 -24.44 -41.65
CA ASP A 790 38.75 -24.82 -43.08
C ASP A 790 40.13 -25.14 -43.65
N GLU A 791 40.24 -26.27 -44.34
CA GLU A 791 41.47 -26.72 -44.99
C GLU A 791 41.72 -26.05 -46.35
N LYS A 792 42.99 -26.02 -46.78
CA LYS A 792 43.40 -25.60 -48.13
C LYS A 792 43.08 -26.71 -49.13
N PRO A 793 42.64 -26.40 -50.37
CA PRO A 793 42.41 -27.44 -51.37
C PRO A 793 43.72 -28.16 -51.76
N GLY A 794 43.62 -29.46 -52.04
CA GLY A 794 44.76 -30.29 -52.44
C GLY A 794 45.34 -29.95 -53.82
N PHE A 795 44.57 -29.26 -54.68
CA PHE A 795 45.02 -28.75 -55.98
C PHE A 795 44.33 -27.42 -56.30
N SER A 796 44.79 -26.72 -57.33
CA SER A 796 44.05 -25.57 -57.87
C SER A 796 44.20 -25.48 -59.39
N GLU A 797 43.13 -25.07 -60.07
CA GLU A 797 43.02 -25.03 -61.54
C GLU A 797 42.51 -23.66 -61.99
N GLU A 798 43.03 -23.13 -63.09
CA GLU A 798 42.56 -21.88 -63.70
C GLU A 798 42.41 -21.99 -65.22
N SER A 799 41.29 -21.49 -65.75
CA SER A 799 41.06 -21.29 -67.18
C SER A 799 40.20 -20.03 -67.36
N LEU A 800 40.79 -18.88 -67.01
CA LEU A 800 40.10 -17.61 -66.84
C LEU A 800 40.41 -16.64 -67.99
N ASN A 801 39.38 -16.00 -68.55
CA ASN A 801 39.56 -14.86 -69.45
C ASN A 801 39.57 -13.55 -68.66
N THR A 802 40.35 -12.56 -69.13
CA THR A 802 40.32 -11.22 -68.52
C THR A 802 38.99 -10.55 -68.83
N GLY A 803 38.33 -9.99 -67.81
CA GLY A 803 37.05 -9.32 -67.98
C GLY A 803 36.56 -8.63 -66.70
N ALA A 804 35.45 -7.91 -66.81
CA ALA A 804 34.77 -7.31 -65.66
C ALA A 804 33.74 -8.28 -65.07
N MET A 805 33.66 -8.30 -63.74
CA MET A 805 32.64 -9.01 -62.97
C MET A 805 31.75 -7.98 -62.28
N THR A 806 30.42 -8.14 -62.38
CA THR A 806 29.48 -7.19 -61.76
C THR A 806 29.36 -7.42 -60.25
N GLN A 807 28.80 -6.44 -59.54
CA GLN A 807 28.48 -6.57 -58.12
C GLN A 807 27.61 -7.79 -57.81
N THR A 808 26.60 -8.03 -58.65
CA THR A 808 25.71 -9.19 -58.50
C THR A 808 26.49 -10.49 -58.64
N ASP A 809 27.40 -10.59 -59.62
CA ASP A 809 28.13 -11.82 -59.91
C ASP A 809 29.13 -12.19 -58.81
N TYR A 810 29.88 -11.23 -58.26
CA TYR A 810 30.82 -11.56 -57.18
C TYR A 810 30.11 -11.81 -55.85
N LEU A 811 28.91 -11.25 -55.62
CA LEU A 811 28.10 -11.53 -54.42
C LEU A 811 27.51 -12.94 -54.48
N ASP A 812 26.96 -13.35 -55.62
CA ASP A 812 26.55 -14.75 -55.86
C ASP A 812 27.73 -15.69 -55.64
N PHE A 813 28.89 -15.34 -56.20
CA PHE A 813 30.06 -16.18 -56.08
C PHE A 813 30.58 -16.29 -54.63
N ALA A 814 30.54 -15.20 -53.86
CA ALA A 814 30.85 -15.21 -52.43
C ALA A 814 29.94 -16.19 -51.68
N GLN A 815 28.64 -16.17 -51.97
CA GLN A 815 27.68 -17.07 -51.34
C GLN A 815 27.96 -18.54 -51.69
N ARG A 816 28.28 -18.84 -52.95
CA ARG A 816 28.62 -20.21 -53.38
C ARG A 816 29.87 -20.75 -52.68
N ILE A 817 30.89 -19.91 -52.50
CA ILE A 817 32.10 -20.30 -51.74
C ILE A 817 31.75 -20.55 -50.28
N THR A 818 31.01 -19.64 -49.64
CA THR A 818 30.58 -19.79 -48.24
C THR A 818 29.79 -21.09 -48.03
N ASN A 819 28.83 -21.39 -48.91
CA ASN A 819 28.06 -22.63 -48.81
C ASN A 819 28.97 -23.87 -48.96
N HIS A 820 29.87 -23.87 -49.94
CA HIS A 820 30.82 -24.97 -50.13
C HIS A 820 31.70 -25.19 -48.89
N MET A 821 32.22 -24.12 -48.30
CA MET A 821 33.12 -24.21 -47.15
C MET A 821 32.39 -24.62 -45.86
N ASN A 822 31.15 -24.15 -45.66
CA ASN A 822 30.29 -24.62 -44.57
C ASN A 822 29.99 -26.13 -44.67
N GLU A 823 29.83 -26.67 -45.88
CA GLU A 823 29.51 -28.08 -46.11
C GLU A 823 30.74 -29.00 -46.04
N ASN A 824 31.88 -28.54 -46.57
CA ASN A 824 33.04 -29.40 -46.82
C ASN A 824 34.23 -29.12 -45.90
N HIS A 825 34.20 -28.04 -45.12
CA HIS A 825 35.31 -27.58 -44.29
C HIS A 825 36.65 -27.46 -45.07
N GLN A 826 36.57 -27.13 -46.35
CA GLN A 826 37.71 -26.98 -47.26
C GLN A 826 37.42 -25.89 -48.29
N ALA A 827 38.40 -25.04 -48.59
CA ALA A 827 38.26 -24.02 -49.63
C ALA A 827 38.22 -24.65 -51.04
N PRO A 828 37.39 -24.14 -51.97
CA PRO A 828 37.23 -24.76 -53.28
C PRO A 828 38.50 -24.62 -54.15
N PRO A 829 38.90 -25.68 -54.89
CA PRO A 829 40.09 -25.66 -55.74
C PRO A 829 39.97 -24.69 -56.92
N TYR A 830 38.75 -24.44 -57.39
CA TYR A 830 38.37 -23.47 -58.41
C TYR A 830 36.87 -23.12 -58.28
N GLY A 831 36.42 -22.05 -58.93
CA GLY A 831 35.01 -21.69 -59.08
C GLY A 831 34.65 -21.37 -60.54
N PHE A 832 33.38 -21.53 -60.91
CA PHE A 832 32.88 -21.12 -62.22
C PHE A 832 32.24 -19.73 -62.15
N ILE A 833 32.67 -18.86 -63.05
CA ILE A 833 32.15 -17.51 -63.27
C ILE A 833 31.97 -17.29 -64.77
N GLY A 834 31.25 -16.25 -65.19
CA GLY A 834 30.98 -15.97 -66.61
C GLY A 834 32.23 -15.77 -67.50
N LEU A 835 33.42 -15.69 -66.89
CA LEU A 835 34.71 -15.53 -67.55
C LEU A 835 35.56 -16.81 -67.61
N GLY A 836 35.09 -17.93 -67.03
CA GLY A 836 35.80 -19.21 -66.98
C GLY A 836 36.01 -19.76 -65.57
N LYS A 837 36.97 -20.69 -65.41
CA LYS A 837 37.35 -21.24 -64.10
C LYS A 837 38.33 -20.32 -63.39
N ILE A 838 37.97 -19.85 -62.20
CA ILE A 838 38.81 -19.00 -61.33
C ILE A 838 39.48 -19.86 -60.24
N SER A 839 40.81 -19.81 -60.14
CA SER A 839 41.58 -20.61 -59.16
C SER A 839 41.34 -20.20 -57.71
N TYR A 840 41.76 -21.03 -56.75
CA TYR A 840 41.81 -20.69 -55.33
C TYR A 840 42.60 -19.38 -55.09
N GLN A 841 43.72 -19.22 -55.81
CA GLN A 841 44.55 -18.04 -55.70
C GLN A 841 43.82 -16.77 -56.17
N SER A 842 43.16 -16.87 -57.32
CA SER A 842 42.36 -15.77 -57.85
C SER A 842 41.13 -15.47 -56.99
N GLN A 843 40.51 -16.47 -56.35
CA GLN A 843 39.41 -16.27 -55.41
C GLN A 843 39.83 -15.48 -54.17
N VAL A 844 40.94 -15.89 -53.53
CA VAL A 844 41.51 -15.17 -52.38
C VAL A 844 41.82 -13.72 -52.76
N TYR A 845 42.52 -13.53 -53.89
CA TYR A 845 42.88 -12.19 -54.32
C TYR A 845 41.67 -11.33 -54.71
N LEU A 846 40.65 -11.90 -55.36
CA LEU A 846 39.40 -11.23 -55.73
C LEU A 846 38.68 -10.65 -54.50
N PHE A 847 38.39 -11.48 -53.49
CA PHE A 847 37.64 -11.02 -52.31
C PHE A 847 38.47 -10.10 -51.40
N THR A 848 39.78 -10.33 -51.34
CA THR A 848 40.72 -9.41 -50.68
C THR A 848 40.67 -8.02 -51.34
N ARG A 849 40.67 -7.97 -52.68
CA ARG A 849 40.58 -6.73 -53.45
C ARG A 849 39.22 -6.03 -53.29
N ILE A 850 38.12 -6.78 -53.31
CA ILE A 850 36.77 -6.22 -53.11
C ILE A 850 36.66 -5.54 -51.75
N LEU A 851 37.10 -6.21 -50.67
CA LEU A 851 37.11 -5.64 -49.32
C LEU A 851 38.04 -4.44 -49.18
N SER A 852 39.18 -4.46 -49.87
CA SER A 852 40.11 -3.33 -49.85
C SER A 852 39.58 -2.12 -50.61
N ILE A 853 38.85 -2.32 -51.72
CA ILE A 853 38.13 -1.24 -52.41
C ILE A 853 37.06 -0.67 -51.49
N TYR A 854 36.26 -1.53 -50.84
CA TYR A 854 35.25 -1.11 -49.86
C TYR A 854 35.84 -0.22 -48.76
N ASN A 855 37.02 -0.57 -48.24
CA ASN A 855 37.72 0.23 -47.23
C ASN A 855 38.02 1.67 -47.72
N THR A 856 38.29 1.85 -49.01
CA THR A 856 38.61 3.17 -49.59
C THR A 856 37.39 3.97 -50.04
N THR A 857 36.34 3.30 -50.52
CA THR A 857 35.17 3.95 -51.14
C THR A 857 33.97 4.04 -50.21
N GLY A 858 33.94 3.25 -49.12
CA GLY A 858 32.77 3.10 -48.25
C GLY A 858 31.62 2.29 -48.88
N SER A 859 31.78 1.78 -50.10
CA SER A 859 30.77 1.02 -50.82
C SER A 859 31.38 -0.07 -51.68
N LEU A 860 30.74 -1.24 -51.74
CA LEU A 860 31.20 -2.33 -52.59
C LEU A 860 31.23 -1.90 -54.08
N PRO A 861 32.26 -2.26 -54.86
CA PRO A 861 32.42 -1.81 -56.24
C PRO A 861 31.29 -2.31 -57.15
N LEU A 862 30.81 -1.49 -58.08
CA LEU A 862 29.78 -1.92 -59.05
C LEU A 862 30.31 -2.99 -60.02
N TYR A 863 31.61 -2.93 -60.34
CA TYR A 863 32.31 -3.91 -61.16
C TYR A 863 33.76 -4.05 -60.68
N VAL A 864 34.34 -5.23 -60.85
CA VAL A 864 35.76 -5.52 -60.60
C VAL A 864 36.37 -6.24 -61.80
N THR A 865 37.53 -5.77 -62.26
CA THR A 865 38.27 -6.48 -63.32
C THR A 865 38.99 -7.69 -62.72
N VAL A 866 38.77 -8.85 -63.30
CA VAL A 866 39.44 -10.10 -62.94
C VAL A 866 40.39 -10.47 -64.07
N LYS A 867 41.62 -10.85 -63.71
CA LYS A 867 42.65 -11.36 -64.61
C LYS A 867 43.17 -12.71 -64.10
N PRO A 868 43.68 -13.58 -64.99
CA PRO A 868 44.40 -14.78 -64.55
C PRO A 868 45.52 -14.43 -63.57
N PHE A 869 45.66 -15.22 -62.51
CA PHE A 869 46.67 -15.00 -61.48
C PHE A 869 48.05 -15.25 -62.07
N SER A 870 48.83 -14.18 -62.25
CA SER A 870 50.24 -14.25 -62.64
C SER A 870 50.99 -13.07 -62.06
N SER A 871 52.32 -13.21 -61.90
CA SER A 871 53.16 -12.12 -61.41
C SER A 871 53.12 -10.87 -62.29
N GLY A 872 52.86 -11.02 -63.60
CA GLY A 872 52.72 -9.91 -64.56
C GLY A 872 51.36 -9.21 -64.53
N ASN A 873 50.32 -9.82 -63.95
CA ASN A 873 48.97 -9.26 -63.88
C ASN A 873 48.66 -8.56 -62.54
N ILE A 874 49.60 -8.59 -61.59
CA ILE A 874 49.45 -8.02 -60.25
C ILE A 874 50.40 -6.81 -60.12
N PRO A 875 49.95 -5.60 -59.73
CA PRO A 875 48.59 -5.27 -59.29
C PRO A 875 47.61 -5.05 -60.45
N ILE A 876 46.32 -5.28 -60.18
CA ILE A 876 45.24 -4.87 -61.08
C ILE A 876 44.82 -3.45 -60.67
N LEU A 877 45.17 -2.44 -61.46
CA LEU A 877 44.78 -1.05 -61.20
C LEU A 877 43.28 -0.86 -61.46
N TYR A 878 42.56 -0.29 -60.49
CA TYR A 878 41.16 0.10 -60.65
C TYR A 878 41.10 1.56 -61.12
N THR A 879 40.68 1.80 -62.36
CA THR A 879 40.33 3.14 -62.86
C THR A 879 38.81 3.28 -62.86
N PRO A 880 38.22 4.19 -62.04
CA PRO A 880 36.78 4.38 -62.02
C PRO A 880 36.28 4.95 -63.36
N PRO A 881 35.15 4.45 -63.90
CA PRO A 881 34.59 4.93 -65.17
C PRO A 881 34.03 6.38 -65.06
N VAL A 882 34.11 7.15 -66.16
CA VAL A 882 33.58 8.52 -66.25
C VAL A 882 32.06 8.48 -66.46
N THR A 883 31.31 9.08 -65.53
CA THR A 883 29.85 9.16 -65.58
C THR A 883 29.35 10.60 -65.41
N PHE A 884 28.18 10.91 -65.97
CA PHE A 884 27.52 12.22 -65.85
C PHE A 884 26.09 12.07 -65.34
N THR A 885 25.62 12.98 -64.49
CA THR A 885 24.21 12.99 -64.07
C THR A 885 23.31 13.48 -65.21
N PRO A 886 22.02 13.08 -65.24
CA PRO A 886 21.06 13.63 -66.20
C PRO A 886 21.01 15.16 -66.20
N GLU A 887 21.18 15.81 -65.05
CA GLU A 887 21.21 17.28 -64.93
C GLU A 887 22.40 17.94 -65.63
N GLN A 888 23.59 17.33 -65.51
CA GLN A 888 24.79 17.79 -66.21
C GLN A 888 24.62 17.67 -67.73
N ILE A 889 23.96 16.61 -68.18
CA ILE A 889 23.67 16.37 -69.60
C ILE A 889 22.62 17.37 -70.11
N VAL A 890 21.56 17.64 -69.34
CA VAL A 890 20.54 18.66 -69.68
C VAL A 890 21.18 20.04 -69.85
N THR A 891 22.06 20.43 -68.92
CA THR A 891 22.77 21.71 -68.99
C THR A 891 23.59 21.83 -70.28
N ALA A 892 24.32 20.77 -70.63
CA ALA A 892 25.08 20.72 -71.87
C ALA A 892 24.19 20.70 -73.13
N ALA A 893 23.03 20.06 -73.07
CA ALA A 893 22.07 20.00 -74.19
C ALA A 893 21.49 21.37 -74.51
N VAL A 894 21.12 22.15 -73.49
CA VAL A 894 20.63 23.53 -73.65
C VAL A 894 21.71 24.43 -74.26
N ALA A 895 22.96 24.32 -73.79
CA ALA A 895 24.07 25.08 -74.35
C ALA A 895 24.34 24.72 -75.82
N LEU A 896 24.27 23.42 -76.16
CA LEU A 896 24.41 22.94 -77.53
C LEU A 896 23.28 23.44 -78.43
N GLN A 897 22.03 23.37 -77.96
CA GLN A 897 20.86 23.87 -78.69
C GLN A 897 21.03 25.35 -79.03
N ASN A 898 21.32 26.20 -78.04
CA ASN A 898 21.51 27.63 -78.23
C ASN A 898 22.63 27.94 -79.25
N THR A 899 23.70 27.15 -79.21
CA THR A 899 24.82 27.26 -80.16
C THR A 899 24.38 26.91 -81.59
N ILE A 900 23.63 25.82 -81.76
CA ILE A 900 23.10 25.40 -83.07
C ILE A 900 22.12 26.45 -83.61
N GLU A 901 21.21 26.93 -82.78
CA GLU A 901 20.20 27.92 -83.17
C GLU A 901 20.81 29.26 -83.54
N THR A 902 21.92 29.66 -82.90
CA THR A 902 22.62 30.92 -83.18
C THR A 902 23.52 30.81 -84.42
N THR A 903 24.33 29.76 -84.50
CA THR A 903 25.35 29.62 -85.56
C THR A 903 24.83 28.96 -86.82
N LYS A 904 23.68 28.28 -86.74
CA LYS A 904 23.11 27.42 -87.79
C LYS A 904 24.05 26.28 -88.20
N THR A 905 24.98 25.88 -87.32
CA THR A 905 25.92 24.76 -87.51
C THR A 905 25.99 23.89 -86.27
N ILE A 906 26.25 22.58 -86.43
CA ILE A 906 26.44 21.64 -85.31
C ILE A 906 27.95 21.52 -85.02
N PRO A 907 28.42 21.83 -83.79
CA PRO A 907 29.83 21.69 -83.43
C PRO A 907 30.26 20.21 -83.33
N ASN A 908 31.56 19.94 -83.45
CA ASN A 908 32.12 18.59 -83.35
C ASN A 908 32.18 18.05 -81.91
N THR A 909 32.13 18.94 -80.91
CA THR A 909 32.23 18.58 -79.49
C THR A 909 31.29 19.41 -78.63
N VAL A 910 30.91 18.85 -77.48
CA VAL A 910 30.07 19.42 -76.44
C VAL A 910 30.85 19.33 -75.12
N THR A 911 30.80 20.36 -74.28
CA THR A 911 31.38 20.28 -72.94
C THR A 911 30.31 19.87 -71.94
N VAL A 912 30.50 18.73 -71.27
CA VAL A 912 29.60 18.22 -70.22
C VAL A 912 30.36 18.26 -68.90
N ASN A 913 29.92 19.11 -67.97
CA ASN A 913 30.55 19.28 -66.65
C ASN A 913 32.10 19.43 -66.70
N GLY A 914 32.59 20.24 -67.65
CA GLY A 914 34.04 20.48 -67.84
C GLY A 914 34.78 19.41 -68.65
N VAL A 915 34.12 18.32 -69.06
CA VAL A 915 34.70 17.27 -69.91
C VAL A 915 34.31 17.52 -71.37
N THR A 916 35.29 17.50 -72.28
CA THR A 916 35.03 17.57 -73.72
C THR A 916 34.54 16.21 -74.24
N VAL A 917 33.34 16.18 -74.80
CA VAL A 917 32.65 15.00 -75.33
C VAL A 917 32.36 15.22 -76.82
N TYR A 918 32.55 14.22 -77.67
CA TYR A 918 32.19 14.35 -79.09
C TYR A 918 30.67 14.38 -79.25
N THR A 919 30.15 15.12 -80.22
CA THR A 919 28.69 15.29 -80.38
C THR A 919 27.96 13.96 -80.64
N ALA A 920 28.63 12.96 -81.22
CA ALA A 920 28.10 11.60 -81.37
C ALA A 920 27.93 10.88 -80.02
N GLN A 921 28.94 10.96 -79.14
CA GLN A 921 28.88 10.44 -77.77
C GLN A 921 27.85 11.20 -76.93
N PHE A 922 27.73 12.51 -77.17
CA PHE A 922 26.74 13.33 -76.49
C PHE A 922 25.31 12.99 -76.90
N LEU A 923 25.07 12.57 -78.15
CA LEU A 923 23.76 12.07 -78.58
C LEU A 923 23.33 10.87 -77.74
N HIS A 924 24.23 9.92 -77.50
CA HIS A 924 23.97 8.76 -76.65
C HIS A 924 23.68 9.16 -75.18
N LEU A 925 24.47 10.08 -74.62
CA LEU A 925 24.21 10.62 -73.28
C LEU A 925 22.83 11.30 -73.20
N ALA A 926 22.48 12.10 -74.21
CA ALA A 926 21.22 12.84 -74.25
C ALA A 926 20.01 11.92 -74.39
N THR A 927 20.08 10.85 -75.18
CA THR A 927 18.98 9.89 -75.34
C THR A 927 18.79 9.03 -74.08
N GLN A 928 19.87 8.60 -73.43
CA GLN A 928 19.78 7.93 -72.13
C GLN A 928 19.21 8.85 -71.05
N ALA A 929 19.66 10.11 -70.98
CA ALA A 929 19.11 11.10 -70.05
C ALA A 929 17.62 11.35 -70.31
N THR A 930 17.21 11.43 -71.58
CA THR A 930 15.80 11.57 -71.97
C THR A 930 14.94 10.41 -71.45
N ASN A 931 15.43 9.18 -71.58
CA ASN A 931 14.75 7.99 -71.03
C ASN A 931 14.73 7.97 -69.50
N GLN A 932 15.80 8.40 -68.84
CA GLN A 932 15.91 8.43 -67.38
C GLN A 932 15.03 9.51 -66.73
N LEU A 933 14.97 10.70 -67.34
CA LEU A 933 14.17 11.83 -66.86
C LEU A 933 12.67 11.52 -66.84
N LYS A 934 12.17 10.72 -67.80
CA LYS A 934 10.77 10.22 -67.78
C LYS A 934 10.44 9.51 -66.46
N ASN A 935 11.40 8.79 -65.91
CA ASN A 935 11.22 7.93 -64.74
C ASN A 935 11.76 8.57 -63.44
N ASN A 936 12.07 9.88 -63.44
CA ASN A 936 12.74 10.57 -62.32
C ASN A 936 14.02 9.86 -61.84
N ASN A 937 14.74 9.20 -62.75
CA ASN A 937 15.98 8.50 -62.42
C ASN A 937 17.17 9.46 -62.58
N ASN A 938 17.89 9.73 -61.49
CA ASN A 938 19.07 10.60 -61.47
C ASN A 938 20.41 9.82 -61.43
N SER A 939 20.39 8.52 -61.73
CA SER A 939 21.60 7.69 -61.72
C SER A 939 22.62 8.20 -62.74
N PRO A 940 23.92 8.24 -62.41
CA PRO A 940 24.94 8.65 -63.36
C PRO A 940 24.94 7.77 -64.63
N ILE A 941 24.96 8.42 -65.79
CA ILE A 941 25.04 7.79 -67.11
C ILE A 941 26.50 7.67 -67.52
N LEU A 942 26.89 6.49 -68.00
CA LEU A 942 28.24 6.19 -68.46
C LEU A 942 28.52 6.87 -69.81
N LEU A 943 29.67 7.53 -69.93
CA LEU A 943 30.17 7.99 -71.22
C LEU A 943 30.62 6.79 -72.07
N GLN A 944 30.00 6.61 -73.23
CA GLN A 944 30.38 5.59 -74.21
C GLN A 944 31.26 6.19 -75.32
N ASN A 945 32.07 5.34 -75.96
CA ASN A 945 32.90 5.72 -77.10
C ASN A 945 32.13 5.51 -78.40
N ASP A 946 31.26 6.46 -78.75
CA ASP A 946 30.50 6.45 -80.00
C ASP A 946 31.20 7.26 -81.10
N ASP A 947 31.31 6.67 -82.29
CA ASP A 947 31.93 7.28 -83.47
C ASP A 947 30.93 8.10 -84.30
N LYS A 948 31.41 9.15 -84.98
CA LYS A 948 30.58 9.95 -85.90
C LYS A 948 30.19 9.13 -87.14
N PRO A 949 28.93 9.16 -87.59
CA PRO A 949 28.53 8.44 -88.80
C PRO A 949 29.23 8.99 -90.05
N GLY A 950 29.57 8.10 -90.99
CA GLY A 950 30.28 8.44 -92.23
C GLY A 950 29.41 9.11 -93.31
N PHE A 951 28.08 9.01 -93.20
CA PHE A 951 27.12 9.72 -94.05
C PHE A 951 25.85 10.04 -93.26
N SER A 952 25.08 11.04 -93.70
CA SER A 952 23.78 11.41 -93.13
C SER A 952 22.78 11.70 -94.24
N GLU A 953 21.56 11.19 -94.11
CA GLU A 953 20.43 11.45 -95.00
C GLU A 953 19.23 11.90 -94.18
N GLU A 954 18.45 12.87 -94.69
CA GLU A 954 17.23 13.36 -94.03
C GLU A 954 16.13 13.57 -95.08
N SER A 955 14.94 13.03 -94.81
CA SER A 955 13.72 13.26 -95.59
C SER A 955 12.54 13.37 -94.63
N LEU A 956 12.13 14.60 -94.32
CA LEU A 956 11.10 14.88 -93.32
C LEU A 956 9.95 15.68 -93.92
N ARG A 957 8.74 15.42 -93.41
CA ARG A 957 7.57 16.28 -93.60
C ARG A 957 7.39 17.13 -92.34
N THR A 958 6.94 18.38 -92.48
CA THR A 958 6.62 19.25 -91.34
C THR A 958 5.51 18.64 -90.48
N GLY A 959 5.72 18.57 -89.17
CA GLY A 959 4.78 18.04 -88.19
C GLY A 959 5.26 18.23 -86.75
N THR A 960 4.49 17.73 -85.79
CA THR A 960 4.80 17.77 -84.34
C THR A 960 5.06 16.36 -83.81
N MET A 961 6.12 16.18 -83.01
CA MET A 961 6.37 14.93 -82.27
C MET A 961 5.71 14.97 -80.89
N THR A 962 5.02 13.89 -80.51
CA THR A 962 4.51 13.70 -79.15
C THR A 962 5.60 13.16 -78.22
N MET A 963 5.35 13.15 -76.91
CA MET A 963 6.26 12.54 -75.93
C MET A 963 6.53 11.06 -76.20
N ALA A 964 5.53 10.32 -76.67
CA ALA A 964 5.73 8.92 -77.02
C ALA A 964 6.71 8.77 -78.21
N ASP A 965 6.62 9.66 -79.19
CA ASP A 965 7.43 9.60 -80.41
C ASP A 965 8.91 9.87 -80.12
N TYR A 966 9.24 10.89 -79.32
CA TYR A 966 10.65 11.18 -79.03
C TYR A 966 11.26 10.21 -78.01
N LEU A 967 10.46 9.56 -77.16
CA LEU A 967 10.95 8.51 -76.26
C LEU A 967 11.21 7.20 -77.02
N ASP A 968 10.32 6.80 -77.94
CA ASP A 968 10.57 5.66 -78.83
C ASP A 968 11.83 5.89 -79.68
N PHE A 969 12.00 7.11 -80.19
CA PHE A 969 13.20 7.49 -80.92
C PHE A 969 14.47 7.43 -80.05
N ALA A 970 14.43 7.96 -78.82
CA ALA A 970 15.55 7.89 -77.89
C ALA A 970 15.93 6.43 -77.57
N GLN A 971 14.93 5.55 -77.39
CA GLN A 971 15.14 4.11 -77.17
C GLN A 971 15.74 3.38 -78.37
N ARG A 972 15.54 3.84 -79.60
CA ARG A 972 16.15 3.22 -80.79
C ARG A 972 17.61 3.60 -81.00
N ILE A 973 18.05 4.72 -80.40
CA ILE A 973 19.44 5.20 -80.48
C ILE A 973 20.31 4.51 -79.42
N THR A 974 19.76 4.31 -78.21
CA THR A 974 20.39 3.58 -77.11
C THR A 974 20.28 2.07 -77.31
#